data_AF-A0A931IXZ1-F1
#
_entry.id   AF-A0A931IXZ1-F1
#
_cell.length_a   1.000
_cell.length_b   1.000
_cell.length_c   1.000
_cell.angle_alpha   90.00
_cell.angle_beta   90.00
_cell.angle_gamma   90.00
#
_symmetry.space_group_name_H-M   'P 1'
#
loop_
_entity.id
_entity.type
_entity.pdbx_description
1 polymer ?
#
loop_
_entity_poly.entity_id
_entity_poly.type
_entity_poly.pdbx_seq_one_letter_code
_entity_poly.pdbx_strand_id
1 'polypeptide(L)'
;MAIAQWTLAQVIAQLNSGRKWTGSTITYSFPTSVSGLYADEEGPGFRPTNGSQQTLMRLALNTWDDLIPANFQLGSAGSTALEFGYTSTGIGYAHAYYPTNGSIWFNATEGDLTDPVLGAYGFLTFVHEIGHALGLDHMGDYNGNGNWSPSSYQDSIVLSVMSYFGPRYAASQYSPDIAQADWSDSRNQVHDPQTPMVNDVAAIQQMYGTPTDTRAGNTTYGFRSNVDGAMAQIFDFTRNANPILTIFDSAGTDTLDLSGWSTPSRIDLTPGAYSSGNSMTNNIGIAYSAWIENAIGGSANDVLIGNSLANRLEGGAGDDELEGREGDDLLVPGSGSDRVDGGDGTDTLVLSLAQSAYSFSLSGSLLTLSSGALVVRSSNVERFQFLDVTRTLSELVGGGGNPQPSAPVLLSRTPADDSANVPIGANLVLGFSEAVLAGSGTIRLLGSDGSVLREVAANDTRQVQISGSTVTLNLETDLAAGTQYVVNIGATAFRNAAGVYYGGLTGLSSWDFRTVTATVNDDYPLDVSTTGRIVPGGAGVTANIDSGTDGDLFRVDLSSGVTYRFTMTAPATSAVDPYLMLYGMQPEVDLITFDDDSGGNFNSVIYFTPTQTGSYYLAAYDYADAQGSYTLSASIPSDDYLGSAATLGRVSAGDVVSGRIGVPSDADNFFISLVAGQTYTFELNRTAGDGLDDPYLTLLDTSGKALAFDDDSGVGGNAIIVFKAPTTGNYQLSVSDTDQGTGNYRIVTQVNTRFTGTPSNDNFAGGSGPDTLDGGDGNDTLRGGGGSDLLDGGAGIDTAKYNGSAELFEIFITDQGWLLRDATNAEGSDTLVNIERLAFPDAHVALDLDGNAGITALILGAVFGADAVYEPGYVGIGLSLLDGGMSDDALMQLAIEARFGRAPSNNELVDLLYFNLLGVHPGQDELSYFAGLIKPGFSQVDLAWLAATQDINFENIDFVGLAQYGLFFEPIGP
;
A
#
# COMPACT_ATOMS: atom_id res chain seq x y z
N MET A 1 -7.27 -49.68 -16.05
CA MET A 1 -8.60 -49.51 -15.40
C MET A 1 -8.47 -48.25 -14.56
N ALA A 2 -9.52 -47.45 -14.41
CA ALA A 2 -9.45 -46.33 -13.47
C ALA A 2 -9.09 -46.88 -12.07
N ILE A 3 -8.18 -46.20 -11.38
CA ILE A 3 -7.78 -46.54 -10.02
C ILE A 3 -8.96 -46.41 -9.05
N ALA A 4 -8.87 -47.01 -7.87
CA ALA A 4 -9.88 -46.83 -6.83
C ALA A 4 -9.95 -45.37 -6.38
N GLN A 5 -11.17 -44.86 -6.20
CA GLN A 5 -11.43 -43.59 -5.52
C GLN A 5 -11.83 -43.92 -4.08
N TRP A 6 -11.06 -43.44 -3.10
CA TRP A 6 -11.31 -43.65 -1.69
C TRP A 6 -12.04 -42.46 -1.06
N THR A 7 -12.91 -42.76 -0.10
CA THR A 7 -13.48 -41.75 0.80
C THR A 7 -12.44 -41.31 1.84
N LEU A 8 -12.58 -40.12 2.42
CA LEU A 8 -11.69 -39.64 3.49
C LEU A 8 -11.57 -40.64 4.65
N ALA A 9 -12.67 -41.30 5.04
CA ALA A 9 -12.66 -42.34 6.06
C ALA A 9 -11.83 -43.59 5.68
N GLN A 10 -11.73 -43.92 4.39
CA GLN A 10 -10.86 -45.00 3.91
C GLN A 10 -9.40 -44.56 3.87
N VAL A 11 -9.13 -43.30 3.51
CA VAL A 11 -7.78 -42.71 3.54
C VAL A 11 -7.24 -42.68 4.97
N ILE A 12 -8.00 -42.14 5.92
CA ILE A 12 -7.64 -42.10 7.35
C ILE A 12 -7.42 -43.52 7.90
N ALA A 13 -8.24 -44.49 7.48
CA ALA A 13 -8.08 -45.89 7.89
C ALA A 13 -6.87 -46.59 7.26
N GLN A 14 -6.36 -46.12 6.11
CA GLN A 14 -5.10 -46.57 5.52
C GLN A 14 -3.90 -45.92 6.23
N LEU A 15 -3.97 -44.61 6.50
CA LEU A 15 -2.87 -43.86 7.12
C LEU A 15 -2.69 -44.19 8.60
N ASN A 16 -3.71 -44.67 9.32
CA ASN A 16 -3.61 -44.92 10.76
C ASN A 16 -3.11 -46.34 11.08
N SER A 17 -1.82 -46.49 11.41
CA SER A 17 -1.20 -47.77 11.79
C SER A 17 -1.74 -48.42 13.08
N GLY A 18 -2.60 -47.69 13.82
CA GLY A 18 -3.08 -48.07 15.15
C GLY A 18 -2.05 -47.90 16.27
N ARG A 19 -0.86 -47.35 15.97
CA ARG A 19 0.19 -47.03 16.94
C ARG A 19 0.22 -45.52 17.15
N LYS A 20 0.32 -45.08 18.40
CA LYS A 20 0.51 -43.67 18.74
C LYS A 20 1.20 -43.49 20.09
N TRP A 21 1.76 -42.31 20.32
CA TRP A 21 2.20 -41.89 21.64
C TRP A 21 1.02 -41.52 22.55
N THR A 22 1.26 -41.45 23.85
CA THR A 22 0.22 -41.14 24.85
C THR A 22 0.74 -40.12 25.86
N GLY A 23 -0.04 -39.07 26.11
CA GLY A 23 0.31 -37.95 26.97
C GLY A 23 0.13 -36.62 26.23
N SER A 24 0.27 -35.51 26.94
CA SER A 24 0.22 -34.14 26.40
C SER A 24 1.57 -33.62 25.89
N THR A 25 2.61 -34.47 25.87
CA THR A 25 3.96 -34.08 25.47
C THR A 25 4.63 -35.22 24.74
N ILE A 26 5.17 -34.96 23.55
CA ILE A 26 5.97 -35.92 22.79
C ILE A 26 7.41 -35.42 22.81
N THR A 27 8.27 -36.08 23.58
CA THR A 27 9.66 -35.62 23.72
C THR A 27 10.50 -36.00 22.51
N TYR A 28 11.41 -35.12 22.09
CA TYR A 28 12.36 -35.40 21.01
C TYR A 28 13.80 -35.08 21.39
N SER A 29 14.79 -35.68 20.74
CA SER A 29 16.20 -35.33 20.96
C SER A 29 17.09 -35.54 19.73
N PHE A 30 18.30 -34.99 19.82
CA PHE A 30 19.37 -35.11 18.83
C PHE A 30 20.59 -35.80 19.45
N PRO A 31 20.62 -37.15 19.47
CA PRO A 31 21.68 -37.91 20.12
C PRO A 31 23.06 -37.65 19.50
N THR A 32 24.08 -37.59 20.35
CA THR A 32 25.49 -37.50 19.90
C THR A 32 26.15 -38.88 19.73
N SER A 33 25.41 -39.96 19.99
CA SER A 33 25.88 -41.35 19.90
C SER A 33 24.70 -42.33 19.76
N VAL A 34 24.89 -43.41 19.01
CA VAL A 34 23.91 -44.49 18.79
C VAL A 34 23.26 -45.07 20.06
N SER A 35 23.89 -44.97 21.23
CA SER A 35 23.32 -45.47 22.50
C SER A 35 22.04 -44.73 22.93
N GLY A 36 21.68 -43.64 22.27
CA GLY A 36 20.41 -42.95 22.40
C GLY A 36 19.57 -42.98 21.14
N LEU A 37 19.60 -44.08 20.37
CA LEU A 37 18.62 -44.43 19.34
C LEU A 37 18.33 -45.94 19.41
N TYR A 38 17.14 -46.34 18.99
CA TYR A 38 16.89 -47.70 18.50
C TYR A 38 17.56 -47.90 17.13
N ALA A 39 18.33 -48.97 17.00
CA ALA A 39 18.98 -49.38 15.75
C ALA A 39 18.96 -50.91 15.61
N ASP A 40 18.75 -51.40 14.39
CA ASP A 40 18.93 -52.80 13.97
C ASP A 40 20.25 -52.94 13.18
N GLU A 41 20.38 -52.23 12.05
CA GLU A 41 21.57 -52.24 11.17
C GLU A 41 22.28 -50.87 11.03
N GLU A 42 21.69 -49.80 11.56
CA GLU A 42 22.11 -48.40 11.37
C GLU A 42 23.30 -48.03 12.25
N GLY A 43 23.42 -48.65 13.42
CA GLY A 43 24.34 -48.23 14.47
C GLY A 43 25.84 -48.13 14.09
N PRO A 44 26.42 -49.04 13.29
CA PRO A 44 27.83 -48.97 12.88
C PRO A 44 28.19 -47.74 12.04
N GLY A 45 27.24 -47.21 11.27
CA GLY A 45 27.41 -46.05 10.40
C GLY A 45 26.98 -44.71 11.03
N PHE A 46 26.62 -44.69 12.31
CA PHE A 46 26.03 -43.52 12.98
C PHE A 46 26.85 -42.23 12.83
N ARG A 47 26.16 -41.15 12.49
CA ARG A 47 26.64 -39.76 12.48
C ARG A 47 25.60 -38.87 13.19
N PRO A 48 25.99 -38.02 14.15
CA PRO A 48 25.05 -37.09 14.78
C PRO A 48 24.56 -36.02 13.79
N THR A 49 23.41 -35.43 14.09
CA THR A 49 22.90 -34.24 13.40
C THR A 49 23.74 -33.00 13.74
N ASN A 50 23.84 -32.04 12.82
CA ASN A 50 24.51 -30.76 13.05
C ASN A 50 23.48 -29.62 13.29
N GLY A 51 23.95 -28.41 13.63
CA GLY A 51 23.07 -27.28 13.99
C GLY A 51 22.08 -26.86 12.89
N SER A 52 22.48 -26.86 11.61
CA SER A 52 21.57 -26.50 10.51
C SER A 52 20.51 -27.58 10.28
N GLN A 53 20.91 -28.85 10.27
CA GLN A 53 19.99 -29.99 10.19
C GLN A 53 18.99 -29.97 11.34
N GLN A 54 19.44 -29.76 12.58
CA GLN A 54 18.56 -29.65 13.74
C GLN A 54 17.59 -28.46 13.66
N THR A 55 17.95 -27.37 12.98
CA THR A 55 17.06 -26.22 12.80
C THR A 55 15.88 -26.60 11.90
N LEU A 56 16.15 -27.22 10.76
CA LEU A 56 15.11 -27.69 9.83
C LEU A 56 14.34 -28.90 10.37
N MET A 57 14.96 -29.78 11.15
CA MET A 57 14.25 -30.87 11.85
C MET A 57 13.29 -30.34 12.93
N ARG A 58 13.61 -29.22 13.60
CA ARG A 58 12.66 -28.54 14.49
C ARG A 58 11.52 -27.90 13.71
N LEU A 59 11.80 -27.22 12.60
CA LEU A 59 10.75 -26.68 11.73
C LEU A 59 9.79 -27.79 11.24
N ALA A 60 10.33 -28.94 10.84
CA ALA A 60 9.53 -30.11 10.46
C ALA A 60 8.81 -30.82 11.63
N LEU A 61 9.20 -30.59 12.89
CA LEU A 61 8.43 -31.00 14.07
C LEU A 61 7.27 -30.04 14.32
N ASN A 62 7.51 -28.73 14.23
CA ASN A 62 6.50 -27.70 14.42
C ASN A 62 5.32 -27.85 13.45
N THR A 63 5.56 -28.30 12.21
CA THR A 63 4.49 -28.57 11.22
C THR A 63 3.58 -29.75 11.60
N TRP A 64 3.98 -30.59 12.55
CA TRP A 64 3.12 -31.61 13.17
C TRP A 64 2.58 -31.16 14.54
N ASP A 65 3.34 -30.35 15.29
CA ASP A 65 2.96 -29.74 16.57
C ASP A 65 1.65 -28.97 16.44
N ASP A 66 1.61 -28.08 15.44
CA ASP A 66 0.44 -27.30 15.00
C ASP A 66 -0.85 -28.12 14.84
N LEU A 67 -0.74 -29.43 14.59
CA LEU A 67 -1.84 -30.28 14.17
C LEU A 67 -2.38 -31.18 15.28
N ILE A 68 -1.77 -31.21 16.47
CA ILE A 68 -2.16 -32.12 17.56
C ILE A 68 -2.13 -31.43 18.95
N PRO A 69 -3.01 -31.77 19.91
CA PRO A 69 -2.98 -31.23 21.28
C PRO A 69 -1.80 -31.70 22.17
N ALA A 70 -0.66 -32.08 21.59
CA ALA A 70 0.43 -32.75 22.31
C ALA A 70 1.79 -32.21 21.90
N ASN A 71 2.35 -31.34 22.75
CA ASN A 71 3.43 -30.45 22.36
C ASN A 71 4.79 -31.19 22.25
N PHE A 72 5.60 -30.84 21.25
CA PHE A 72 6.93 -31.40 21.05
C PHE A 72 7.99 -30.72 21.94
N GLN A 73 8.54 -31.46 22.90
CA GLN A 73 9.53 -30.92 23.85
C GLN A 73 10.92 -31.54 23.68
N LEU A 74 11.96 -30.71 23.63
CA LEU A 74 13.35 -31.19 23.59
C LEU A 74 13.72 -31.89 24.92
N GLY A 75 14.15 -33.15 24.85
CA GLY A 75 14.55 -33.98 25.99
C GLY A 75 15.99 -34.51 25.91
N SER A 76 16.30 -35.45 26.80
CA SER A 76 17.63 -36.08 26.89
C SER A 76 17.74 -37.35 26.03
N ALA A 77 18.74 -37.42 25.17
CA ALA A 77 18.99 -38.55 24.27
C ALA A 77 19.10 -39.91 25.00
N GLY A 78 18.48 -40.94 24.42
CA GLY A 78 18.30 -42.28 25.02
C GLY A 78 17.12 -42.37 25.98
N SER A 79 16.18 -41.41 25.92
CA SER A 79 14.97 -41.40 26.76
C SER A 79 13.79 -40.63 26.16
N THR A 80 13.89 -40.15 24.91
CA THR A 80 12.82 -39.38 24.27
C THR A 80 11.94 -40.24 23.36
N ALA A 81 10.72 -39.77 23.09
CA ALA A 81 9.81 -40.46 22.18
C ALA A 81 10.35 -40.45 20.74
N LEU A 82 10.92 -39.33 20.27
CA LEU A 82 11.54 -39.20 18.95
C LEU A 82 13.06 -39.00 19.06
N GLU A 83 13.86 -39.67 18.23
CA GLU A 83 15.33 -39.61 18.30
C GLU A 83 15.93 -39.59 16.89
N PHE A 84 16.57 -38.47 16.50
CA PHE A 84 17.01 -38.23 15.11
C PHE A 84 18.50 -38.54 14.90
N GLY A 85 18.84 -39.33 13.89
CA GLY A 85 20.22 -39.70 13.56
C GLY A 85 20.48 -39.86 12.07
N TYR A 86 21.75 -39.72 11.66
CA TYR A 86 22.19 -40.13 10.33
C TYR A 86 22.96 -41.45 10.41
N THR A 87 22.94 -42.24 9.35
CA THR A 87 23.81 -43.43 9.21
C THR A 87 24.29 -43.64 7.78
N SER A 88 25.44 -44.31 7.61
CA SER A 88 25.91 -44.84 6.33
C SER A 88 25.81 -46.38 6.21
N THR A 89 25.08 -47.05 7.11
CA THR A 89 24.87 -48.52 7.09
C THR A 89 23.40 -48.84 7.34
N GLY A 90 22.91 -49.98 6.84
CA GLY A 90 21.55 -50.45 7.11
C GLY A 90 20.41 -49.61 6.49
N ILE A 91 20.72 -48.57 5.71
CA ILE A 91 19.74 -47.59 5.23
C ILE A 91 19.68 -47.50 3.70
N GLY A 92 18.48 -47.21 3.17
CA GLY A 92 18.28 -46.84 1.78
C GLY A 92 18.42 -45.34 1.58
N TYR A 93 17.36 -44.59 1.92
CA TYR A 93 17.31 -43.13 1.80
C TYR A 93 17.01 -42.50 3.18
N ALA A 94 15.81 -42.76 3.70
CA ALA A 94 15.45 -42.54 5.10
C ALA A 94 14.54 -43.69 5.58
N HIS A 95 14.31 -43.77 6.89
CA HIS A 95 13.19 -44.50 7.50
C HIS A 95 13.00 -44.08 8.97
N ALA A 96 11.82 -44.32 9.52
CA ALA A 96 11.54 -44.18 10.95
C ALA A 96 10.93 -45.45 11.56
N TYR A 97 11.12 -45.59 12.86
CA TYR A 97 10.46 -46.61 13.66
C TYR A 97 9.19 -46.04 14.32
N TYR A 98 8.07 -46.73 14.14
CA TYR A 98 6.77 -46.39 14.75
C TYR A 98 6.82 -46.13 16.29
N PRO A 99 5.78 -45.48 16.85
CA PRO A 99 5.59 -45.34 18.29
C PRO A 99 5.82 -46.64 19.06
N THR A 100 6.55 -46.54 20.18
CA THR A 100 7.30 -47.56 20.95
C THR A 100 8.82 -47.39 20.81
N ASN A 101 9.32 -47.09 19.61
CA ASN A 101 10.76 -46.88 19.36
C ASN A 101 11.07 -45.45 18.90
N GLY A 102 10.34 -44.92 17.91
CA GLY A 102 10.41 -43.51 17.48
C GLY A 102 11.74 -42.96 16.96
N SER A 103 12.77 -43.79 16.80
CA SER A 103 14.03 -43.36 16.18
C SER A 103 13.83 -43.12 14.68
N ILE A 104 14.40 -42.02 14.19
CA ILE A 104 14.30 -41.54 12.82
C ILE A 104 15.71 -41.50 12.23
N TRP A 105 15.89 -42.16 11.10
CA TRP A 105 17.19 -42.37 10.47
C TRP A 105 17.23 -41.82 9.05
N PHE A 106 18.30 -41.07 8.75
CA PHE A 106 18.58 -40.51 7.42
C PHE A 106 19.91 -41.01 6.86
N ASN A 107 20.00 -41.20 5.55
CA ASN A 107 21.25 -41.64 4.93
C ASN A 107 22.28 -40.49 4.92
N ALA A 108 23.43 -40.74 5.56
CA ALA A 108 24.54 -39.82 5.69
C ALA A 108 25.29 -39.53 4.37
N THR A 109 24.97 -40.26 3.29
CA THR A 109 25.59 -40.07 1.96
C THR A 109 24.73 -39.31 0.96
N GLU A 110 23.46 -39.03 1.27
CA GLU A 110 22.55 -38.32 0.36
C GLU A 110 22.69 -36.80 0.55
N GLY A 111 22.90 -36.08 -0.55
CA GLY A 111 23.25 -34.66 -0.50
C GLY A 111 22.11 -33.78 0.01
N ASP A 112 20.91 -34.04 -0.49
CA ASP A 112 19.65 -33.39 -0.13
C ASP A 112 19.20 -33.66 1.32
N LEU A 113 19.45 -34.86 1.86
CA LEU A 113 19.22 -35.13 3.29
C LEU A 113 20.28 -34.50 4.19
N THR A 114 21.51 -34.31 3.71
CA THR A 114 22.61 -33.80 4.53
C THR A 114 22.80 -32.28 4.45
N ASP A 115 22.30 -31.64 3.40
CA ASP A 115 22.17 -30.19 3.20
C ASP A 115 20.73 -29.85 2.75
N PRO A 116 19.73 -30.06 3.63
CA PRO A 116 18.32 -29.91 3.27
C PRO A 116 17.91 -28.45 3.07
N VAL A 117 16.95 -28.23 2.16
CA VAL A 117 16.39 -26.92 1.82
C VAL A 117 14.87 -26.99 1.98
N LEU A 118 14.27 -25.97 2.59
CA LEU A 118 12.81 -25.84 2.72
C LEU A 118 12.16 -25.78 1.33
N GLY A 119 11.09 -26.54 1.11
CA GLY A 119 10.45 -26.67 -0.21
C GLY A 119 11.18 -27.60 -1.18
N ALA A 120 12.11 -28.43 -0.69
CA ALA A 120 12.77 -29.48 -1.47
C ALA A 120 12.66 -30.85 -0.77
N TYR A 121 12.79 -31.92 -1.56
CA TYR A 121 12.59 -33.32 -1.18
C TYR A 121 13.30 -33.77 0.12
N GLY A 122 14.48 -33.21 0.42
CA GLY A 122 15.20 -33.47 1.67
C GLY A 122 14.44 -32.99 2.93
N PHE A 123 13.76 -31.84 2.86
CA PHE A 123 12.91 -31.32 3.93
C PHE A 123 11.57 -32.06 3.99
N LEU A 124 10.95 -32.34 2.84
CA LEU A 124 9.75 -33.20 2.75
C LEU A 124 9.97 -34.53 3.48
N THR A 125 11.14 -35.12 3.32
CA THR A 125 11.52 -36.38 3.98
C THR A 125 11.57 -36.24 5.51
N PHE A 126 11.95 -35.08 6.06
CA PHE A 126 11.87 -34.86 7.50
C PHE A 126 10.41 -34.90 7.99
N VAL A 127 9.51 -34.21 7.28
CA VAL A 127 8.06 -34.20 7.60
C VAL A 127 7.48 -35.61 7.50
N HIS A 128 7.79 -36.35 6.42
CA HIS A 128 7.36 -37.72 6.17
C HIS A 128 7.78 -38.70 7.29
N GLU A 129 9.07 -38.72 7.64
CA GLU A 129 9.58 -39.67 8.62
C GLU A 129 9.13 -39.37 10.06
N ILE A 130 8.86 -38.10 10.38
CA ILE A 130 8.19 -37.73 11.62
C ILE A 130 6.76 -38.30 11.62
N GLY A 131 6.02 -38.21 10.50
CA GLY A 131 4.70 -38.84 10.35
C GLY A 131 4.69 -40.34 10.70
N HIS A 132 5.67 -41.10 10.20
CA HIS A 132 5.87 -42.51 10.58
C HIS A 132 6.18 -42.69 12.07
N ALA A 133 7.05 -41.87 12.64
CA ALA A 133 7.41 -41.93 14.06
C ALA A 133 6.26 -41.49 15.00
N LEU A 134 5.26 -40.77 14.48
CA LEU A 134 3.98 -40.47 15.13
C LEU A 134 2.90 -41.53 14.91
N GLY A 135 3.10 -42.46 13.97
CA GLY A 135 2.24 -43.61 13.75
C GLY A 135 1.46 -43.63 12.44
N LEU A 136 1.78 -42.77 11.47
CA LEU A 136 1.20 -42.86 10.14
C LEU A 136 1.84 -44.00 9.33
N ASP A 137 1.02 -44.75 8.59
CA ASP A 137 1.44 -45.69 7.55
C ASP A 137 1.56 -44.96 6.20
N HIS A 138 2.17 -45.59 5.19
CA HIS A 138 2.09 -45.11 3.82
C HIS A 138 0.66 -45.22 3.27
N MET A 139 0.38 -44.47 2.20
CA MET A 139 -0.90 -44.53 1.45
C MET A 139 -1.18 -45.86 0.71
N GLY A 140 -0.33 -46.87 0.89
CA GLY A 140 -0.53 -48.24 0.43
C GLY A 140 0.47 -49.23 1.03
N ASP A 141 0.27 -50.53 0.76
CA ASP A 141 1.15 -51.63 1.19
C ASP A 141 2.48 -51.68 0.40
N TYR A 142 3.26 -50.58 0.45
CA TYR A 142 4.58 -50.44 -0.15
C TYR A 142 5.59 -49.88 0.85
N ASN A 143 6.88 -50.15 0.63
CA ASN A 143 7.96 -49.62 1.48
C ASN A 143 9.29 -49.60 0.70
N GLY A 144 10.01 -48.48 0.79
CA GLY A 144 11.35 -48.31 0.22
C GLY A 144 11.46 -48.56 -1.29
N ASN A 145 12.68 -48.85 -1.72
CA ASN A 145 13.04 -49.01 -3.13
C ASN A 145 12.36 -50.24 -3.77
N GLY A 146 11.34 -49.98 -4.60
CA GLY A 146 10.61 -50.99 -5.36
C GLY A 146 9.91 -50.41 -6.57
N ASN A 147 9.26 -51.26 -7.37
CA ASN A 147 8.40 -50.85 -8.48
C ASN A 147 6.95 -51.07 -8.06
N TRP A 148 6.38 -50.07 -7.42
CA TRP A 148 5.07 -50.14 -6.77
C TRP A 148 3.96 -49.65 -7.73
N SER A 149 2.71 -49.64 -7.27
CA SER A 149 1.61 -49.02 -7.99
C SER A 149 0.66 -48.40 -6.97
N PRO A 150 0.08 -47.23 -7.24
CA PRO A 150 -0.74 -46.55 -6.25
C PRO A 150 -2.00 -47.35 -5.90
N SER A 151 -2.46 -47.22 -4.66
CA SER A 151 -3.59 -47.96 -4.10
C SER A 151 -4.93 -47.29 -4.40
N SER A 152 -4.93 -45.96 -4.52
CA SER A 152 -6.08 -45.12 -4.83
C SER A 152 -5.67 -43.87 -5.61
N TYR A 153 -6.64 -43.08 -6.08
CA TYR A 153 -6.38 -41.74 -6.61
C TYR A 153 -5.79 -40.80 -5.55
N GLN A 154 -6.17 -41.01 -4.29
CA GLN A 154 -5.76 -40.22 -3.14
C GLN A 154 -4.31 -40.50 -2.72
N ASP A 155 -3.74 -41.62 -3.17
CA ASP A 155 -2.34 -42.01 -2.99
C ASP A 155 -1.42 -41.10 -3.83
N SER A 156 -1.21 -39.87 -3.34
CA SER A 156 -0.42 -38.81 -3.97
C SER A 156 0.10 -37.82 -2.93
N ILE A 157 1.34 -37.33 -3.06
CA ILE A 157 1.89 -36.24 -2.22
C ILE A 157 1.14 -34.92 -2.35
N VAL A 158 0.28 -34.75 -3.37
CA VAL A 158 -0.68 -33.62 -3.42
C VAL A 158 -1.62 -33.64 -2.22
N LEU A 159 -1.91 -34.83 -1.66
CA LEU A 159 -2.91 -35.02 -0.63
C LEU A 159 -2.35 -35.62 0.66
N SER A 160 -1.23 -36.34 0.60
CA SER A 160 -0.56 -36.97 1.74
C SER A 160 0.94 -37.11 1.52
N VAL A 161 1.79 -36.47 2.35
CA VAL A 161 3.25 -36.61 2.31
C VAL A 161 3.70 -38.05 2.52
N MET A 162 2.86 -38.89 3.15
CA MET A 162 3.07 -40.33 3.32
C MET A 162 2.92 -41.16 2.02
N SER A 163 2.68 -40.53 0.87
CA SER A 163 2.70 -41.20 -0.43
C SER A 163 4.08 -41.18 -1.09
N TYR A 164 4.42 -42.22 -1.87
CA TYR A 164 5.55 -42.18 -2.80
C TYR A 164 5.17 -41.70 -4.21
N PHE A 165 3.87 -41.54 -4.48
CA PHE A 165 3.37 -41.13 -5.78
C PHE A 165 3.04 -39.64 -5.80
N GLY A 166 3.09 -39.01 -6.97
CA GLY A 166 2.69 -37.61 -7.06
C GLY A 166 2.76 -36.97 -8.43
N PRO A 167 2.76 -35.62 -8.45
CA PRO A 167 2.94 -34.82 -9.65
C PRO A 167 4.21 -35.21 -10.40
N ARG A 168 4.19 -35.02 -11.71
CA ARG A 168 5.35 -35.32 -12.53
C ARG A 168 6.54 -34.46 -12.09
N TYR A 169 7.67 -35.11 -11.82
CA TYR A 169 8.93 -34.51 -11.34
C TYR A 169 8.98 -34.10 -9.86
N ALA A 170 7.86 -34.06 -9.13
CA ALA A 170 7.84 -33.75 -7.69
C ALA A 170 7.83 -34.99 -6.77
N ALA A 171 7.62 -36.19 -7.31
CA ALA A 171 7.54 -37.42 -6.51
C ALA A 171 8.54 -38.48 -6.95
N SER A 172 8.94 -39.34 -6.01
CA SER A 172 9.85 -40.47 -6.25
C SER A 172 9.28 -41.47 -7.27
N GLN A 173 7.96 -41.61 -7.34
CA GLN A 173 7.25 -42.34 -8.38
C GLN A 173 6.16 -41.47 -9.04
N TYR A 174 6.10 -41.45 -10.37
CA TYR A 174 5.03 -40.78 -11.10
C TYR A 174 3.96 -41.77 -11.57
N SER A 175 2.70 -41.41 -11.38
CA SER A 175 1.54 -42.09 -11.99
C SER A 175 0.55 -41.05 -12.49
N PRO A 176 -0.02 -41.20 -13.71
CA PRO A 176 -1.06 -40.30 -14.23
C PRO A 176 -2.46 -40.58 -13.65
N ASP A 177 -2.64 -41.71 -12.94
CA ASP A 177 -3.95 -42.16 -12.46
C ASP A 177 -4.31 -41.58 -11.06
N ILE A 178 -3.41 -40.83 -10.42
CA ILE A 178 -3.56 -40.25 -9.08
C ILE A 178 -3.80 -38.73 -9.10
N ALA A 179 -4.07 -38.12 -7.96
CA ALA A 179 -4.18 -36.66 -7.82
C ALA A 179 -2.92 -35.95 -8.36
N GLN A 180 -3.14 -34.97 -9.23
CA GLN A 180 -2.10 -34.20 -9.93
C GLN A 180 -2.09 -32.75 -9.46
N ALA A 181 -0.92 -32.15 -9.62
CA ALA A 181 -0.65 -30.72 -9.48
C ALA A 181 0.44 -30.35 -10.50
N ASP A 182 0.74 -29.05 -10.58
CA ASP A 182 1.97 -28.54 -11.19
C ASP A 182 2.61 -27.60 -10.17
N TRP A 183 3.77 -28.00 -9.68
CA TRP A 183 4.54 -27.31 -8.65
C TRP A 183 5.86 -26.76 -9.21
N SER A 184 5.84 -26.45 -10.52
CA SER A 184 6.91 -25.80 -11.23
C SER A 184 6.75 -24.28 -11.12
N ASP A 185 7.78 -23.58 -10.65
CA ASP A 185 7.78 -22.12 -10.67
C ASP A 185 7.98 -21.56 -12.10
N SER A 186 7.95 -20.23 -12.23
CA SER A 186 8.18 -19.50 -13.50
C SER A 186 9.52 -19.78 -14.19
N ARG A 187 10.47 -20.47 -13.54
CA ARG A 187 11.77 -20.89 -14.08
C ARG A 187 11.80 -22.39 -14.44
N ASN A 188 10.68 -23.10 -14.26
CA ASN A 188 10.54 -24.56 -14.29
C ASN A 188 11.37 -25.28 -13.21
N GLN A 189 11.62 -24.65 -12.07
CA GLN A 189 12.12 -25.36 -10.88
C GLN A 189 10.93 -25.97 -10.15
N VAL A 190 11.03 -27.27 -9.85
CA VAL A 190 10.01 -28.02 -9.10
C VAL A 190 10.28 -27.87 -7.61
N HIS A 191 9.21 -27.68 -6.83
CA HIS A 191 9.24 -27.58 -5.38
C HIS A 191 8.41 -28.70 -4.73
N ASP A 192 8.66 -28.99 -3.46
CA ASP A 192 8.09 -30.08 -2.66
C ASP A 192 7.28 -29.56 -1.45
N PRO A 193 6.33 -30.34 -0.90
CA PRO A 193 5.55 -29.94 0.27
C PRO A 193 6.38 -29.60 1.52
N GLN A 194 5.92 -28.57 2.22
CA GLN A 194 6.56 -27.94 3.38
C GLN A 194 5.81 -28.24 4.70
N THR A 195 4.60 -28.79 4.62
CA THR A 195 3.79 -29.23 5.77
C THR A 195 3.24 -30.63 5.50
N PRO A 196 2.68 -31.31 6.51
CA PRO A 196 1.71 -32.37 6.28
C PRO A 196 0.57 -31.84 5.39
N MET A 197 0.07 -32.68 4.50
CA MET A 197 -0.96 -32.31 3.52
C MET A 197 -2.37 -32.68 4.03
N VAL A 198 -3.41 -32.17 3.39
CA VAL A 198 -4.82 -32.24 3.86
C VAL A 198 -5.28 -33.61 4.41
N ASN A 199 -4.86 -34.75 3.83
CA ASN A 199 -5.21 -36.06 4.38
C ASN A 199 -4.35 -36.49 5.58
N ASP A 200 -3.09 -36.05 5.64
CA ASP A 200 -2.22 -36.28 6.79
C ASP A 200 -2.75 -35.54 8.03
N VAL A 201 -3.17 -34.28 7.85
CA VAL A 201 -3.82 -33.47 8.90
C VAL A 201 -5.07 -34.18 9.43
N ALA A 202 -5.93 -34.66 8.53
CA ALA A 202 -7.14 -35.39 8.92
C ALA A 202 -6.83 -36.72 9.64
N ALA A 203 -5.79 -37.44 9.22
CA ALA A 203 -5.39 -38.70 9.86
C ALA A 203 -4.76 -38.47 11.24
N ILE A 204 -3.84 -37.52 11.37
CA ILE A 204 -3.15 -37.25 12.64
C ILE A 204 -4.11 -36.67 13.68
N GLN A 205 -5.04 -35.80 13.27
CA GLN A 205 -6.08 -35.27 14.16
C GLN A 205 -7.09 -36.36 14.57
N GLN A 206 -7.42 -37.31 13.69
CA GLN A 206 -8.24 -38.46 14.08
C GLN A 206 -7.51 -39.38 15.08
N MET A 207 -6.17 -39.41 15.06
CA MET A 207 -5.34 -40.20 15.98
C MET A 207 -5.10 -39.53 17.33
N TYR A 208 -4.79 -38.24 17.35
CA TYR A 208 -4.34 -37.50 18.55
C TYR A 208 -5.38 -36.53 19.11
N GLY A 209 -6.34 -36.07 18.29
CA GLY A 209 -7.25 -34.96 18.56
C GLY A 209 -6.95 -33.77 17.64
N THR A 210 -7.92 -32.89 17.46
CA THR A 210 -7.70 -31.56 16.85
C THR A 210 -7.35 -30.57 17.97
N PRO A 211 -6.25 -29.81 17.86
CA PRO A 211 -5.91 -28.73 18.80
C PRO A 211 -6.91 -27.56 18.69
N THR A 212 -6.93 -26.70 19.70
CA THR A 212 -7.92 -25.60 19.85
C THR A 212 -7.26 -24.24 20.13
N ASP A 213 -5.95 -24.21 19.99
CA ASP A 213 -4.99 -23.21 20.45
C ASP A 213 -4.00 -22.81 19.35
N THR A 214 -3.70 -23.71 18.40
CA THR A 214 -2.93 -23.38 17.19
C THR A 214 -3.53 -22.18 16.46
N ARG A 215 -2.86 -21.02 16.59
CA ARG A 215 -3.18 -19.76 15.90
C ARG A 215 -4.61 -19.21 16.13
N ALA A 216 -5.22 -19.56 17.26
CA ALA A 216 -6.62 -19.26 17.65
C ALA A 216 -7.09 -17.77 17.68
N GLY A 217 -6.27 -16.82 17.22
CA GLY A 217 -6.61 -15.41 16.99
C GLY A 217 -6.74 -15.10 15.49
N ASN A 218 -6.85 -13.82 15.12
CA ASN A 218 -7.00 -13.46 13.70
C ASN A 218 -5.67 -13.63 12.94
N THR A 219 -5.59 -14.63 12.08
CA THR A 219 -4.36 -14.99 11.37
C THR A 219 -4.41 -14.63 9.89
N THR A 220 -3.39 -13.93 9.41
CA THR A 220 -3.12 -13.73 7.98
C THR A 220 -2.08 -14.73 7.51
N TYR A 221 -2.44 -15.54 6.51
CA TYR A 221 -1.58 -16.47 5.80
C TYR A 221 -1.22 -15.90 4.42
N GLY A 222 0.04 -16.01 4.02
CA GLY A 222 0.50 -15.55 2.71
C GLY A 222 1.26 -14.22 2.77
N PHE A 223 0.87 -13.25 1.95
CA PHE A 223 1.41 -11.90 2.05
C PHE A 223 0.87 -11.19 3.31
N ARG A 224 1.63 -10.22 3.84
CA ARG A 224 1.31 -9.54 5.12
C ARG A 224 1.03 -10.51 6.28
N SER A 225 1.60 -11.71 6.24
CA SER A 225 1.36 -12.70 7.29
C SER A 225 1.84 -12.23 8.65
N ASN A 226 1.01 -12.43 9.68
CA ASN A 226 1.33 -12.23 11.08
C ASN A 226 1.76 -13.52 11.78
N VAL A 227 1.92 -14.64 11.05
CA VAL A 227 2.48 -15.88 11.62
C VAL A 227 3.97 -15.66 11.89
N ASP A 228 4.37 -15.82 13.15
CA ASP A 228 5.69 -15.43 13.63
C ASP A 228 6.64 -16.64 13.84
N GLY A 229 7.70 -16.41 14.64
CA GLY A 229 8.64 -17.43 15.06
C GLY A 229 9.29 -18.20 13.90
N ALA A 230 9.38 -19.53 14.05
CA ALA A 230 9.94 -20.40 13.02
C ALA A 230 8.96 -20.63 11.85
N MET A 231 7.65 -20.64 12.13
CA MET A 231 6.61 -20.97 11.15
C MET A 231 6.37 -19.86 10.12
N ALA A 232 6.78 -18.62 10.42
CA ALA A 232 6.92 -17.54 9.44
C ALA A 232 7.69 -17.97 8.17
N GLN A 233 8.68 -18.87 8.27
CA GLN A 233 9.42 -19.35 7.10
C GLN A 233 8.58 -20.17 6.11
N ILE A 234 7.39 -20.63 6.52
CA ILE A 234 6.44 -21.41 5.70
C ILE A 234 5.24 -20.54 5.31
N PHE A 235 4.67 -19.76 6.24
CA PHE A 235 3.40 -19.08 6.03
C PHE A 235 3.50 -17.61 5.56
N ASP A 236 4.65 -16.94 5.71
CA ASP A 236 4.90 -15.60 5.15
C ASP A 236 5.45 -15.72 3.72
N PHE A 237 4.68 -15.35 2.71
CA PHE A 237 5.06 -15.49 1.30
C PHE A 237 6.06 -14.42 0.82
N THR A 238 6.39 -13.43 1.64
CA THR A 238 7.57 -12.58 1.40
C THR A 238 8.88 -13.34 1.67
N ARG A 239 8.84 -14.39 2.50
CA ARG A 239 9.95 -15.31 2.80
C ARG A 239 9.85 -16.60 1.99
N ASN A 240 8.66 -17.19 1.93
CA ASN A 240 8.38 -18.42 1.20
C ASN A 240 7.76 -18.12 -0.17
N ALA A 241 8.60 -17.84 -1.16
CA ALA A 241 8.13 -17.48 -2.50
C ALA A 241 7.36 -18.61 -3.21
N ASN A 242 7.58 -19.89 -2.88
CA ASN A 242 6.99 -21.04 -3.57
C ASN A 242 6.28 -21.97 -2.55
N PRO A 243 5.16 -21.55 -1.96
CA PRO A 243 4.50 -22.30 -0.91
C PRO A 243 3.80 -23.55 -1.45
N ILE A 244 4.10 -24.70 -0.86
CA ILE A 244 3.35 -25.96 -1.05
C ILE A 244 3.02 -26.49 0.34
N LEU A 245 1.80 -26.25 0.80
CA LEU A 245 1.44 -26.42 2.19
C LEU A 245 -0.07 -26.69 2.38
N THR A 246 -0.43 -27.04 3.61
CA THR A 246 -1.81 -27.04 4.10
C THR A 246 -1.92 -26.08 5.28
N ILE A 247 -2.88 -25.18 5.22
CA ILE A 247 -3.26 -24.29 6.32
C ILE A 247 -4.13 -25.09 7.28
N PHE A 248 -3.76 -25.05 8.56
CA PHE A 248 -4.64 -25.42 9.66
C PHE A 248 -4.63 -24.26 10.66
N ASP A 249 -5.83 -23.81 10.99
CA ASP A 249 -6.14 -22.87 12.06
C ASP A 249 -7.25 -23.47 12.94
N SER A 250 -7.31 -23.04 14.19
CA SER A 250 -8.24 -23.57 15.21
C SER A 250 -9.40 -22.63 15.55
N ALA A 251 -9.21 -21.32 15.42
CA ALA A 251 -10.22 -20.28 15.62
C ALA A 251 -9.68 -18.92 15.17
N GLY A 252 -10.55 -17.98 14.81
CA GLY A 252 -10.10 -16.63 14.46
C GLY A 252 -11.07 -15.91 13.54
N THR A 253 -10.51 -15.00 12.75
CA THR A 253 -11.13 -14.42 11.57
C THR A 253 -9.98 -14.21 10.60
N ASP A 254 -9.76 -15.22 9.76
CA ASP A 254 -8.48 -15.47 9.13
C ASP A 254 -8.49 -15.05 7.67
N THR A 255 -7.31 -14.76 7.13
CA THR A 255 -7.16 -14.23 5.77
C THR A 255 -6.12 -15.03 5.00
N LEU A 256 -6.50 -15.55 3.83
CA LEU A 256 -5.54 -16.04 2.83
C LEU A 256 -5.23 -14.90 1.83
N ASP A 257 -4.07 -14.27 2.01
CA ASP A 257 -3.63 -13.11 1.23
C ASP A 257 -2.61 -13.52 0.16
N LEU A 258 -3.02 -13.44 -1.11
CA LEU A 258 -2.19 -13.69 -2.29
C LEU A 258 -1.80 -12.41 -3.04
N SER A 259 -2.00 -11.23 -2.44
CA SER A 259 -1.91 -9.91 -3.09
C SER A 259 -0.58 -9.57 -3.74
N GLY A 260 0.53 -10.16 -3.26
CA GLY A 260 1.86 -9.94 -3.82
C GLY A 260 2.16 -10.68 -5.13
N TRP A 261 1.23 -11.49 -5.66
CA TRP A 261 1.41 -12.18 -6.94
C TRP A 261 0.71 -11.48 -8.11
N SER A 262 1.43 -11.40 -9.24
CA SER A 262 0.94 -10.86 -10.50
C SER A 262 0.59 -11.96 -11.51
N THR A 263 0.19 -13.14 -11.02
CA THR A 263 -0.13 -14.33 -11.83
C THR A 263 -1.47 -14.89 -11.37
N PRO A 264 -2.34 -15.35 -12.30
CA PRO A 264 -3.69 -15.80 -11.95
C PRO A 264 -3.71 -16.82 -10.81
N SER A 265 -4.53 -16.52 -9.81
CA SER A 265 -4.76 -17.33 -8.62
C SER A 265 -6.19 -17.85 -8.61
N ARG A 266 -6.39 -19.04 -8.06
CA ARG A 266 -7.70 -19.58 -7.71
C ARG A 266 -7.72 -19.86 -6.22
N ILE A 267 -8.41 -19.04 -5.46
CA ILE A 267 -8.57 -19.16 -4.01
C ILE A 267 -9.91 -19.87 -3.71
N ASP A 268 -9.87 -20.90 -2.87
CA ASP A 268 -11.04 -21.70 -2.49
C ASP A 268 -11.01 -21.93 -0.98
N LEU A 269 -11.82 -21.16 -0.25
CA LEU A 269 -11.85 -21.15 1.22
C LEU A 269 -12.62 -22.34 1.83
N THR A 270 -13.04 -23.31 1.01
CA THR A 270 -13.76 -24.48 1.50
C THR A 270 -12.84 -25.38 2.35
N PRO A 271 -13.23 -25.82 3.56
CA PRO A 271 -12.45 -26.78 4.34
C PRO A 271 -12.16 -28.07 3.54
N GLY A 272 -10.88 -28.43 3.41
CA GLY A 272 -10.42 -29.56 2.61
C GLY A 272 -10.19 -29.29 1.12
N ALA A 273 -10.41 -28.06 0.63
CA ALA A 273 -10.13 -27.68 -0.75
C ALA A 273 -8.67 -27.25 -0.97
N TYR A 274 -8.33 -27.03 -2.24
CA TYR A 274 -7.04 -26.53 -2.69
C TYR A 274 -7.20 -25.24 -3.49
N SER A 275 -6.37 -24.28 -3.13
CA SER A 275 -6.09 -23.06 -3.86
C SER A 275 -4.86 -23.25 -4.77
N SER A 276 -4.76 -22.40 -5.79
CA SER A 276 -3.68 -22.36 -6.78
C SER A 276 -3.16 -20.93 -6.90
N GLY A 277 -1.84 -20.73 -6.96
CA GLY A 277 -1.24 -19.40 -7.09
C GLY A 277 0.24 -19.49 -7.49
N ASN A 278 0.87 -18.34 -7.76
CA ASN A 278 2.27 -18.25 -8.24
C ASN A 278 2.56 -19.13 -9.48
N SER A 279 1.62 -19.18 -10.44
CA SER A 279 1.66 -20.09 -11.60
C SER A 279 1.64 -21.61 -11.29
N MET A 280 1.59 -22.01 -10.03
CA MET A 280 1.41 -23.40 -9.60
C MET A 280 -0.08 -23.77 -9.51
N THR A 281 -0.38 -25.06 -9.44
CA THR A 281 -1.75 -25.56 -9.21
C THR A 281 -1.82 -26.46 -7.99
N ASN A 282 -2.91 -26.38 -7.25
CA ASN A 282 -3.17 -27.16 -6.03
C ASN A 282 -1.97 -27.14 -5.04
N ASN A 283 -1.42 -25.96 -4.76
CA ASN A 283 -0.25 -25.81 -3.90
C ASN A 283 -0.60 -25.33 -2.47
N ILE A 284 -1.78 -24.73 -2.25
CA ILE A 284 -2.21 -24.29 -0.91
C ILE A 284 -3.50 -25.03 -0.55
N GLY A 285 -3.42 -26.02 0.33
CA GLY A 285 -4.59 -26.71 0.88
C GLY A 285 -5.13 -26.02 2.15
N ILE A 286 -6.41 -26.25 2.46
CA ILE A 286 -6.99 -25.93 3.78
C ILE A 286 -7.39 -27.25 4.44
N ALA A 287 -7.07 -27.45 5.72
CA ALA A 287 -7.44 -28.64 6.46
C ALA A 287 -8.98 -28.79 6.57
N TYR A 288 -9.49 -30.02 6.61
CA TYR A 288 -10.94 -30.29 6.79
C TYR A 288 -11.53 -29.77 8.12
N SER A 289 -10.66 -29.44 9.08
CA SER A 289 -10.98 -28.96 10.42
C SER A 289 -10.78 -27.46 10.61
N ALA A 290 -10.17 -26.77 9.64
CA ALA A 290 -9.93 -25.34 9.67
C ALA A 290 -11.00 -24.59 8.86
N TRP A 291 -11.32 -23.37 9.29
CA TRP A 291 -12.15 -22.42 8.57
C TRP A 291 -11.34 -21.16 8.35
N ILE A 292 -11.46 -20.56 7.17
CA ILE A 292 -10.77 -19.31 6.82
C ILE A 292 -11.84 -18.39 6.24
N GLU A 293 -11.98 -17.19 6.81
CA GLU A 293 -13.09 -16.29 6.51
C GLU A 293 -12.81 -15.40 5.29
N ASN A 294 -11.56 -15.03 5.04
CA ASN A 294 -11.24 -13.96 4.10
C ASN A 294 -10.21 -14.37 3.04
N ALA A 295 -10.30 -13.77 1.85
CA ALA A 295 -9.34 -13.98 0.76
C ALA A 295 -9.02 -12.65 0.06
N ILE A 296 -7.75 -12.49 -0.33
CA ILE A 296 -7.26 -11.33 -1.08
C ILE A 296 -6.49 -11.82 -2.31
N GLY A 297 -6.96 -11.46 -3.49
CA GLY A 297 -6.32 -11.70 -4.78
C GLY A 297 -5.22 -10.69 -5.11
N GLY A 298 -4.55 -10.94 -6.23
CA GLY A 298 -3.37 -10.23 -6.70
C GLY A 298 -3.63 -9.12 -7.71
N SER A 299 -2.73 -9.02 -8.68
CA SER A 299 -2.81 -8.06 -9.79
C SER A 299 -3.08 -8.74 -11.15
N ALA A 300 -3.71 -9.92 -11.13
CA ALA A 300 -4.06 -10.71 -12.29
C ALA A 300 -5.52 -11.18 -12.18
N ASN A 301 -6.08 -11.70 -13.28
CA ASN A 301 -7.45 -12.19 -13.33
C ASN A 301 -7.62 -13.43 -12.43
N ASP A 302 -8.13 -13.22 -11.23
CA ASP A 302 -8.19 -14.20 -10.16
C ASP A 302 -9.61 -14.76 -9.96
N VAL A 303 -9.71 -15.91 -9.29
CA VAL A 303 -10.98 -16.56 -8.95
C VAL A 303 -11.03 -16.78 -7.45
N LEU A 304 -11.88 -16.07 -6.73
CA LEU A 304 -12.04 -16.13 -5.28
C LEU A 304 -13.37 -16.77 -4.91
N ILE A 305 -13.31 -17.82 -4.09
CA ILE A 305 -14.46 -18.65 -3.75
C ILE A 305 -14.54 -18.80 -2.22
N GLY A 306 -15.64 -18.33 -1.65
CA GLY A 306 -15.97 -18.41 -0.23
C GLY A 306 -16.41 -19.81 0.23
N ASN A 307 -16.93 -19.89 1.45
CA ASN A 307 -17.37 -21.12 2.09
C ASN A 307 -18.82 -21.03 2.58
N SER A 308 -19.07 -21.19 3.88
CA SER A 308 -20.41 -21.11 4.49
C SER A 308 -20.45 -20.18 5.71
N LEU A 309 -19.48 -19.28 5.79
CA LEU A 309 -19.33 -18.23 6.79
C LEU A 309 -19.48 -16.89 6.08
N ALA A 310 -19.67 -15.81 6.83
CA ALA A 310 -19.62 -14.47 6.25
C ALA A 310 -18.19 -14.16 5.79
N ASN A 311 -17.95 -14.18 4.48
CA ASN A 311 -16.62 -14.03 3.91
C ASN A 311 -16.33 -12.59 3.47
N ARG A 312 -15.06 -12.17 3.55
CA ARG A 312 -14.54 -10.99 2.85
C ARG A 312 -13.66 -11.43 1.69
N LEU A 313 -14.10 -11.14 0.46
CA LEU A 313 -13.37 -11.48 -0.76
C LEU A 313 -12.93 -10.19 -1.47
N GLU A 314 -11.62 -9.99 -1.62
CA GLU A 314 -11.04 -8.84 -2.33
C GLU A 314 -10.33 -9.31 -3.61
N GLY A 315 -10.83 -8.95 -4.79
CA GLY A 315 -10.24 -9.37 -6.09
C GLY A 315 -8.85 -8.77 -6.31
N GLY A 316 -8.74 -7.45 -6.13
CA GLY A 316 -7.49 -6.70 -6.29
C GLY A 316 -7.50 -5.90 -7.59
N ALA A 317 -6.66 -6.30 -8.55
CA ALA A 317 -6.66 -5.72 -9.89
C ALA A 317 -6.58 -6.83 -10.94
N GLY A 318 -7.50 -6.83 -11.90
CA GLY A 318 -7.67 -7.95 -12.83
C GLY A 318 -9.08 -7.93 -13.39
N ASP A 319 -9.44 -8.88 -14.25
CA ASP A 319 -10.86 -9.19 -14.48
C ASP A 319 -11.23 -10.39 -13.61
N ASP A 320 -11.68 -10.13 -12.38
CA ASP A 320 -11.76 -11.15 -11.33
C ASP A 320 -13.14 -11.83 -11.23
N GLU A 321 -13.19 -13.04 -10.67
CA GLU A 321 -14.44 -13.77 -10.40
C GLU A 321 -14.58 -14.08 -8.90
N LEU A 322 -15.54 -13.43 -8.23
CA LEU A 322 -15.84 -13.61 -6.81
C LEU A 322 -17.15 -14.38 -6.63
N GLU A 323 -17.13 -15.47 -5.86
CA GLU A 323 -18.28 -16.32 -5.49
C GLU A 323 -18.35 -16.40 -3.95
N GLY A 324 -19.29 -15.69 -3.32
CA GLY A 324 -19.45 -15.66 -1.85
C GLY A 324 -19.95 -16.98 -1.26
N ARG A 325 -21.09 -17.47 -1.79
CA ARG A 325 -21.84 -18.69 -1.47
C ARG A 325 -22.88 -18.57 -0.36
N GLU A 326 -22.66 -19.14 0.82
CA GLU A 326 -23.59 -19.12 1.95
C GLU A 326 -22.99 -18.21 3.04
N GLY A 327 -23.60 -17.06 3.31
CA GLY A 327 -22.99 -16.07 4.20
C GLY A 327 -23.73 -14.74 4.18
N ASP A 328 -23.27 -13.76 4.94
CA ASP A 328 -23.62 -12.34 4.72
C ASP A 328 -22.32 -11.67 4.22
N ASP A 329 -22.02 -11.80 2.93
CA ASP A 329 -20.66 -11.60 2.41
C ASP A 329 -20.31 -10.14 2.08
N LEU A 330 -19.01 -9.82 2.16
CA LEU A 330 -18.45 -8.52 1.77
C LEU A 330 -17.51 -8.70 0.58
N LEU A 331 -17.95 -8.20 -0.58
CA LEU A 331 -17.34 -8.49 -1.88
C LEU A 331 -16.72 -7.21 -2.44
N VAL A 332 -15.39 -7.19 -2.56
CA VAL A 332 -14.61 -6.04 -3.06
C VAL A 332 -13.97 -6.45 -4.40
N PRO A 333 -14.62 -6.22 -5.55
CA PRO A 333 -14.09 -6.64 -6.84
C PRO A 333 -12.78 -5.95 -7.23
N GLY A 334 -12.53 -4.74 -6.70
CA GLY A 334 -11.30 -4.01 -7.00
C GLY A 334 -11.36 -3.26 -8.34
N SER A 335 -10.39 -3.51 -9.23
CA SER A 335 -10.29 -2.80 -10.51
C SER A 335 -10.12 -3.69 -11.74
N GLY A 336 -11.20 -3.85 -12.51
CA GLY A 336 -11.18 -4.27 -13.91
C GLY A 336 -12.58 -4.62 -14.43
N SER A 337 -12.73 -5.73 -15.14
CA SER A 337 -14.03 -6.22 -15.65
C SER A 337 -14.57 -7.43 -14.88
N ASP A 338 -14.89 -7.21 -13.62
CA ASP A 338 -15.14 -8.24 -12.61
C ASP A 338 -16.53 -8.90 -12.72
N ARG A 339 -16.60 -10.17 -12.34
CA ARG A 339 -17.83 -10.93 -12.09
C ARG A 339 -17.97 -11.18 -10.60
N VAL A 340 -19.14 -10.85 -10.04
CA VAL A 340 -19.45 -11.08 -8.62
C VAL A 340 -20.77 -11.81 -8.50
N ASP A 341 -20.77 -12.92 -7.76
CA ASP A 341 -21.96 -13.64 -7.30
C ASP A 341 -21.89 -13.64 -5.76
N GLY A 342 -22.86 -13.04 -5.07
CA GLY A 342 -22.94 -13.17 -3.61
C GLY A 342 -23.38 -14.58 -3.25
N GLY A 343 -24.68 -14.82 -3.21
CA GLY A 343 -25.23 -16.17 -3.21
C GLY A 343 -26.53 -16.29 -2.41
N ASP A 344 -26.51 -17.17 -1.42
CA ASP A 344 -27.56 -17.36 -0.43
C ASP A 344 -27.18 -16.58 0.84
N GLY A 345 -27.67 -15.35 0.95
CA GLY A 345 -27.18 -14.43 1.97
C GLY A 345 -27.87 -13.07 2.01
N THR A 346 -27.20 -12.10 2.64
CA THR A 346 -27.50 -10.66 2.52
C THR A 346 -26.24 -9.88 2.13
N ASP A 347 -25.83 -10.05 0.88
CA ASP A 347 -24.48 -9.72 0.45
C ASP A 347 -24.29 -8.23 0.17
N THR A 348 -23.05 -7.77 0.33
CA THR A 348 -22.64 -6.37 0.17
C THR A 348 -21.49 -6.23 -0.80
N LEU A 349 -21.79 -5.72 -2.00
CA LEU A 349 -20.78 -5.29 -2.96
C LEU A 349 -20.23 -3.91 -2.58
N VAL A 350 -18.92 -3.81 -2.37
CA VAL A 350 -18.23 -2.57 -2.01
C VAL A 350 -17.52 -1.99 -3.24
N LEU A 351 -17.71 -0.69 -3.48
CA LEU A 351 -17.30 0.01 -4.69
C LEU A 351 -16.46 1.23 -4.34
N SER A 352 -15.33 1.39 -5.04
CA SER A 352 -14.29 2.38 -4.74
C SER A 352 -14.64 3.84 -5.07
N LEU A 353 -15.74 4.09 -5.80
CA LEU A 353 -16.16 5.42 -6.23
C LEU A 353 -17.55 5.80 -5.68
N ALA A 354 -17.88 7.09 -5.72
CA ALA A 354 -19.20 7.60 -5.38
C ALA A 354 -20.28 7.13 -6.37
N GLN A 355 -21.54 7.00 -5.93
CA GLN A 355 -22.66 6.48 -6.71
C GLN A 355 -22.85 7.23 -8.05
N SER A 356 -22.56 8.53 -8.09
CA SER A 356 -22.68 9.36 -9.31
C SER A 356 -21.62 9.07 -10.38
N ALA A 357 -20.56 8.33 -10.07
CA ALA A 357 -19.51 7.95 -11.02
C ALA A 357 -19.88 6.72 -11.86
N TYR A 358 -20.89 5.93 -11.43
CA TYR A 358 -21.29 4.70 -12.10
C TYR A 358 -22.49 4.91 -13.04
N SER A 359 -22.48 4.19 -14.16
CA SER A 359 -23.67 3.91 -14.96
C SER A 359 -24.20 2.51 -14.65
N PHE A 360 -25.51 2.34 -14.68
CA PHE A 360 -26.20 1.12 -14.24
C PHE A 360 -27.03 0.52 -15.38
N SER A 361 -26.93 -0.81 -15.55
CA SER A 361 -27.75 -1.56 -16.51
C SER A 361 -28.15 -2.90 -15.92
N LEU A 362 -29.46 -3.14 -15.77
CA LEU A 362 -30.00 -4.41 -15.28
C LEU A 362 -30.53 -5.26 -16.46
N SER A 363 -30.07 -6.52 -16.55
CA SER A 363 -30.52 -7.49 -17.56
C SER A 363 -30.87 -8.82 -16.89
N GLY A 364 -32.16 -9.07 -16.70
CA GLY A 364 -32.60 -10.19 -15.86
C GLY A 364 -32.26 -9.90 -14.38
N SER A 365 -31.55 -10.83 -13.74
CA SER A 365 -30.98 -10.67 -12.40
C SER A 365 -29.57 -10.08 -12.38
N LEU A 366 -28.91 -9.92 -13.54
CA LEU A 366 -27.53 -9.43 -13.62
C LEU A 366 -27.52 -7.89 -13.67
N LEU A 367 -26.99 -7.25 -12.62
CA LEU A 367 -26.67 -5.83 -12.61
C LEU A 367 -25.27 -5.63 -13.17
N THR A 368 -25.14 -4.77 -14.18
CA THR A 368 -23.84 -4.25 -14.63
C THR A 368 -23.68 -2.82 -14.14
N LEU A 369 -22.62 -2.57 -13.38
CA LEU A 369 -22.15 -1.24 -13.00
C LEU A 369 -20.92 -0.92 -13.84
N SER A 370 -20.75 0.33 -14.28
CA SER A 370 -19.53 0.71 -15.00
C SER A 370 -19.11 2.16 -14.81
N SER A 371 -17.79 2.38 -14.72
CA SER A 371 -17.17 3.70 -14.67
C SER A 371 -15.83 3.69 -15.40
N GLY A 372 -15.77 4.30 -16.59
CA GLY A 372 -14.58 4.24 -17.44
C GLY A 372 -14.26 2.81 -17.88
N ALA A 373 -13.12 2.28 -17.43
CA ALA A 373 -12.68 0.90 -17.67
C ALA A 373 -13.20 -0.10 -16.63
N LEU A 374 -13.60 0.35 -15.43
CA LEU A 374 -14.16 -0.50 -14.38
C LEU A 374 -15.57 -0.97 -14.79
N VAL A 375 -15.82 -2.28 -14.78
CA VAL A 375 -17.10 -2.92 -15.14
C VAL A 375 -17.38 -4.08 -14.20
N VAL A 376 -18.28 -3.91 -13.23
CA VAL A 376 -18.67 -4.98 -12.31
C VAL A 376 -19.99 -5.62 -12.76
N ARG A 377 -20.00 -6.95 -12.88
CA ARG A 377 -21.17 -7.77 -13.23
C ARG A 377 -21.63 -8.56 -12.03
N SER A 378 -22.58 -8.00 -11.29
CA SER A 378 -23.10 -8.54 -10.04
C SER A 378 -24.41 -9.32 -10.23
N SER A 379 -24.50 -10.50 -9.64
CA SER A 379 -25.72 -11.25 -9.35
C SER A 379 -25.81 -11.59 -7.86
N ASN A 380 -27.03 -11.83 -7.37
CA ASN A 380 -27.31 -12.26 -5.99
C ASN A 380 -26.61 -11.37 -4.95
N VAL A 381 -26.86 -10.05 -5.00
CA VAL A 381 -26.35 -9.07 -4.05
C VAL A 381 -27.47 -8.09 -3.68
N GLU A 382 -27.69 -7.93 -2.37
CA GLU A 382 -28.77 -7.11 -1.81
C GLU A 382 -28.34 -5.65 -1.60
N ARG A 383 -27.07 -5.44 -1.22
CA ARG A 383 -26.52 -4.13 -0.83
C ARG A 383 -25.35 -3.71 -1.71
N PHE A 384 -25.33 -2.44 -2.07
CA PHE A 384 -24.31 -1.80 -2.89
C PHE A 384 -23.75 -0.61 -2.12
N GLN A 385 -22.54 -0.75 -1.58
CA GLN A 385 -21.85 0.29 -0.83
C GLN A 385 -20.92 1.06 -1.77
N PHE A 386 -21.30 2.29 -2.09
CA PHE A 386 -20.46 3.26 -2.77
C PHE A 386 -19.67 4.08 -1.75
N LEU A 387 -18.65 4.82 -2.20
CA LEU A 387 -17.85 5.68 -1.34
C LEU A 387 -18.67 6.73 -0.55
N ASP A 388 -19.82 7.15 -1.09
CA ASP A 388 -20.68 8.21 -0.52
C ASP A 388 -22.01 7.71 0.07
N VAL A 389 -22.47 6.50 -0.27
CA VAL A 389 -23.78 5.97 0.16
C VAL A 389 -23.92 4.47 -0.04
N THR A 390 -24.72 3.80 0.81
CA THR A 390 -25.18 2.43 0.57
C THR A 390 -26.59 2.42 -0.01
N ARG A 391 -26.84 1.57 -1.00
CA ARG A 391 -28.14 1.39 -1.68
C ARG A 391 -28.55 -0.08 -1.70
N THR A 392 -29.85 -0.32 -1.73
CA THR A 392 -30.36 -1.62 -2.19
C THR A 392 -30.44 -1.68 -3.71
N LEU A 393 -30.52 -2.89 -4.29
CA LEU A 393 -30.82 -3.06 -5.71
C LEU A 393 -32.09 -2.29 -6.13
N SER A 394 -33.15 -2.32 -5.30
CA SER A 394 -34.42 -1.65 -5.58
C SER A 394 -34.33 -0.12 -5.54
N GLU A 395 -33.41 0.46 -4.78
CA GLU A 395 -33.14 1.91 -4.79
C GLU A 395 -32.35 2.33 -6.04
N LEU A 396 -31.42 1.49 -6.51
CA LEU A 396 -30.66 1.74 -7.74
C LEU A 396 -31.52 1.68 -9.01
N VAL A 397 -32.53 0.80 -9.07
CA VAL A 397 -33.33 0.58 -10.30
C VAL A 397 -34.82 1.00 -10.20
N GLY A 398 -35.30 1.42 -9.02
CA GLY A 398 -36.74 1.51 -8.72
C GLY A 398 -37.33 2.88 -8.34
N GLY A 399 -36.57 3.98 -8.42
CA GLY A 399 -37.02 5.31 -7.95
C GLY A 399 -37.00 6.42 -9.01
N GLY A 400 -38.12 6.67 -9.69
CA GLY A 400 -38.23 7.79 -10.65
C GLY A 400 -38.31 9.15 -9.95
N GLY A 401 -37.27 10.00 -10.06
CA GLY A 401 -37.19 11.24 -9.28
C GLY A 401 -36.15 12.28 -9.70
N ASN A 402 -35.86 12.48 -11.00
CA ASN A 402 -35.10 13.66 -11.44
C ASN A 402 -36.08 14.85 -11.67
N PRO A 403 -35.96 15.99 -10.98
CA PRO A 403 -36.87 17.12 -11.17
C PRO A 403 -36.83 17.65 -12.61
N GLN A 404 -38.02 17.90 -13.20
CA GLN A 404 -38.11 18.46 -14.55
C GLN A 404 -37.63 19.93 -14.55
N PRO A 405 -36.65 20.30 -15.39
CA PRO A 405 -36.03 21.63 -15.36
C PRO A 405 -36.86 22.71 -16.10
N SER A 406 -36.61 23.97 -15.70
CA SER A 406 -37.21 25.17 -16.30
C SER A 406 -36.68 25.47 -17.70
N ALA A 407 -37.30 26.46 -18.38
CA ALA A 407 -36.80 26.98 -19.66
C ALA A 407 -35.85 28.18 -19.45
N PRO A 408 -34.79 28.33 -20.27
CA PRO A 408 -33.90 29.50 -20.19
C PRO A 408 -34.62 30.83 -20.42
N VAL A 409 -34.18 31.89 -19.74
CA VAL A 409 -34.66 33.26 -19.88
C VAL A 409 -33.52 34.18 -20.31
N LEU A 410 -33.75 35.09 -21.27
CA LEU A 410 -32.74 36.05 -21.72
C LEU A 410 -32.63 37.24 -20.76
N LEU A 411 -31.44 37.49 -20.23
CA LEU A 411 -31.13 38.52 -19.23
C LEU A 411 -30.35 39.73 -19.77
N SER A 412 -29.49 39.56 -20.78
CA SER A 412 -28.64 40.65 -21.31
C SER A 412 -28.33 40.52 -22.81
N ARG A 413 -27.92 41.65 -23.43
CA ARG A 413 -27.66 41.80 -24.88
C ARG A 413 -26.55 42.83 -25.12
N THR A 414 -25.59 42.53 -26.00
CA THR A 414 -24.49 43.43 -26.40
C THR A 414 -24.26 43.34 -27.92
N PRO A 415 -24.19 44.44 -28.70
CA PRO A 415 -24.45 45.82 -28.32
C PRO A 415 -25.80 45.99 -27.64
N ALA A 416 -25.95 47.02 -26.81
CA ALA A 416 -27.25 47.34 -26.25
C ALA A 416 -28.24 47.75 -27.37
N ASP A 417 -29.53 47.69 -27.08
CA ASP A 417 -30.58 48.24 -27.97
C ASP A 417 -30.29 49.71 -28.33
N ASP A 418 -30.68 50.17 -29.54
CA ASP A 418 -30.38 51.51 -30.10
C ASP A 418 -28.86 51.88 -30.24
N SER A 419 -27.92 50.93 -30.29
CA SER A 419 -26.47 51.24 -30.28
C SER A 419 -25.91 51.83 -31.60
N ALA A 420 -25.12 52.91 -31.52
CA ALA A 420 -24.48 53.54 -32.68
C ALA A 420 -22.94 53.38 -32.72
N ASN A 421 -22.36 53.37 -33.93
CA ASN A 421 -20.91 53.27 -34.22
C ASN A 421 -20.22 51.96 -33.76
N VAL A 422 -20.97 50.86 -33.78
CA VAL A 422 -20.50 49.50 -33.54
C VAL A 422 -19.38 49.13 -34.54
N PRO A 423 -18.22 48.60 -34.11
CA PRO A 423 -17.18 48.11 -35.02
C PRO A 423 -17.75 47.12 -36.05
N ILE A 424 -17.24 47.13 -37.28
CA ILE A 424 -17.77 46.23 -38.33
C ILE A 424 -17.61 44.75 -37.99
N GLY A 425 -16.51 44.38 -37.33
CA GLY A 425 -16.29 43.03 -36.77
C GLY A 425 -16.79 42.84 -35.34
N ALA A 426 -17.80 43.59 -34.88
CA ALA A 426 -18.33 43.42 -33.53
C ALA A 426 -19.23 42.19 -33.40
N ASN A 427 -18.94 41.35 -32.40
CA ASN A 427 -19.78 40.21 -32.03
C ASN A 427 -21.10 40.65 -31.37
N LEU A 428 -22.16 39.85 -31.53
CA LEU A 428 -23.42 40.02 -30.81
C LEU A 428 -23.50 39.01 -29.66
N VAL A 429 -23.60 39.49 -28.41
CA VAL A 429 -23.55 38.65 -27.20
C VAL A 429 -24.90 38.65 -26.49
N LEU A 430 -25.35 37.48 -26.05
CA LEU A 430 -26.59 37.21 -25.31
C LEU A 430 -26.26 36.50 -24.00
N GLY A 431 -26.78 36.98 -22.87
CA GLY A 431 -26.64 36.31 -21.58
C GLY A 431 -27.98 35.76 -21.07
N PHE A 432 -28.03 34.47 -20.74
CA PHE A 432 -29.22 33.75 -20.26
C PHE A 432 -29.18 33.48 -18.74
N SER A 433 -30.31 33.06 -18.19
CA SER A 433 -30.49 32.71 -16.77
C SER A 433 -29.83 31.39 -16.33
N GLU A 434 -29.48 30.54 -17.28
CA GLU A 434 -28.88 29.22 -17.08
C GLU A 434 -28.01 28.86 -18.30
N ALA A 435 -27.25 27.77 -18.23
CA ALA A 435 -26.44 27.31 -19.35
C ALA A 435 -27.32 26.84 -20.52
N VAL A 436 -26.96 27.24 -21.74
CA VAL A 436 -27.72 26.92 -22.95
C VAL A 436 -26.89 26.10 -23.95
N LEU A 437 -27.60 25.44 -24.87
CA LEU A 437 -27.10 24.66 -25.99
C LEU A 437 -27.80 25.10 -27.27
N ALA A 438 -27.11 24.97 -28.39
CA ALA A 438 -27.65 25.26 -29.71
C ALA A 438 -28.82 24.32 -30.07
N GLY A 439 -29.93 24.91 -30.48
CA GLY A 439 -31.07 24.23 -31.09
C GLY A 439 -31.08 24.31 -32.63
N SER A 440 -32.20 23.96 -33.24
CA SER A 440 -32.39 23.95 -34.69
C SER A 440 -32.94 25.26 -35.28
N GLY A 441 -33.20 26.26 -34.44
CA GLY A 441 -33.67 27.58 -34.87
C GLY A 441 -32.57 28.47 -35.46
N THR A 442 -32.95 29.67 -35.91
CA THR A 442 -32.03 30.64 -36.53
C THR A 442 -32.02 31.98 -35.79
N ILE A 443 -30.93 32.71 -35.97
CA ILE A 443 -30.72 34.11 -35.57
C ILE A 443 -30.70 34.94 -36.85
N ARG A 444 -31.45 36.03 -36.90
CA ARG A 444 -31.59 36.88 -38.09
C ARG A 444 -31.19 38.31 -37.79
N LEU A 445 -30.31 38.86 -38.63
CA LEU A 445 -30.07 40.29 -38.72
C LEU A 445 -30.90 40.85 -39.87
N LEU A 446 -31.78 41.80 -39.57
CA LEU A 446 -32.68 42.44 -40.50
C LEU A 446 -32.27 43.90 -40.75
N GLY A 447 -32.70 44.46 -41.87
CA GLY A 447 -32.67 45.90 -42.10
C GLY A 447 -33.82 46.60 -41.38
N SER A 448 -33.78 47.94 -41.35
CA SER A 448 -34.82 48.77 -40.73
C SER A 448 -36.20 48.68 -41.41
N ASP A 449 -36.29 48.05 -42.59
CA ASP A 449 -37.52 47.74 -43.32
C ASP A 449 -38.04 46.31 -43.07
N GLY A 450 -37.35 45.52 -42.24
CA GLY A 450 -37.65 44.11 -41.96
C GLY A 450 -37.12 43.12 -43.01
N SER A 451 -36.37 43.57 -44.02
CA SER A 451 -35.67 42.66 -44.95
C SER A 451 -34.59 41.86 -44.23
N VAL A 452 -34.39 40.59 -44.58
CA VAL A 452 -33.30 39.77 -43.99
C VAL A 452 -31.98 40.16 -44.64
N LEU A 453 -31.06 40.73 -43.87
CA LEU A 453 -29.70 41.07 -44.32
C LEU A 453 -28.73 39.92 -44.09
N ARG A 454 -28.92 39.15 -43.00
CA ARG A 454 -28.18 37.91 -42.71
C ARG A 454 -29.03 36.96 -41.88
N GLU A 455 -28.85 35.67 -42.09
CA GLU A 455 -29.45 34.61 -41.29
C GLU A 455 -28.35 33.60 -40.93
N VAL A 456 -28.31 33.20 -39.66
CA VAL A 456 -27.33 32.27 -39.10
C VAL A 456 -28.07 31.18 -38.36
N ALA A 457 -27.72 29.91 -38.59
CA ALA A 457 -28.29 28.80 -37.83
C ALA A 457 -27.69 28.80 -36.42
N ALA A 458 -28.52 28.59 -35.38
CA ALA A 458 -28.05 28.67 -33.99
C ALA A 458 -27.03 27.57 -33.62
N ASN A 459 -26.92 26.53 -34.45
CA ASN A 459 -25.95 25.44 -34.37
C ASN A 459 -24.77 25.56 -35.36
N ASP A 460 -24.61 26.67 -36.08
CA ASP A 460 -23.39 26.93 -36.86
C ASP A 460 -22.27 27.35 -35.92
N THR A 461 -21.55 26.37 -35.36
CA THR A 461 -20.51 26.56 -34.32
C THR A 461 -19.35 27.46 -34.74
N ARG A 462 -19.21 27.75 -36.04
CA ARG A 462 -18.23 28.70 -36.59
C ARG A 462 -18.65 30.15 -36.36
N GLN A 463 -19.96 30.40 -36.31
CA GLN A 463 -20.56 31.71 -36.10
C GLN A 463 -21.17 31.87 -34.70
N VAL A 464 -21.65 30.79 -34.08
CA VAL A 464 -22.32 30.83 -32.76
C VAL A 464 -21.50 30.04 -31.74
N GLN A 465 -20.75 30.76 -30.90
CA GLN A 465 -20.03 30.19 -29.77
C GLN A 465 -20.89 30.29 -28.50
N ILE A 466 -21.05 29.17 -27.80
CA ILE A 466 -21.83 29.11 -26.55
C ILE A 466 -20.89 28.68 -25.42
N SER A 467 -20.81 29.49 -24.37
CA SER A 467 -20.02 29.21 -23.17
C SER A 467 -20.88 29.46 -21.93
N GLY A 468 -21.24 28.37 -21.25
CA GLY A 468 -22.19 28.40 -20.13
C GLY A 468 -23.52 29.05 -20.52
N SER A 469 -23.89 30.12 -19.82
CA SER A 469 -25.10 30.90 -20.07
C SER A 469 -24.93 32.01 -21.11
N THR A 470 -23.75 32.16 -21.72
CA THR A 470 -23.44 33.23 -22.68
C THR A 470 -23.35 32.68 -24.10
N VAL A 471 -24.05 33.32 -25.04
CA VAL A 471 -23.96 33.04 -26.47
C VAL A 471 -23.32 34.23 -27.18
N THR A 472 -22.27 33.99 -27.95
CA THR A 472 -21.57 34.98 -28.78
C THR A 472 -21.75 34.62 -30.26
N LEU A 473 -22.42 35.49 -31.00
CA LEU A 473 -22.53 35.43 -32.45
C LEU A 473 -21.40 36.24 -33.08
N ASN A 474 -20.38 35.53 -33.58
CA ASN A 474 -19.36 36.05 -34.45
C ASN A 474 -19.84 35.98 -35.91
N LEU A 475 -19.88 37.13 -36.56
CA LEU A 475 -20.30 37.24 -37.94
C LEU A 475 -19.04 37.09 -38.81
N GLU A 476 -18.80 35.89 -39.35
CA GLU A 476 -17.65 35.47 -40.21
C GLU A 476 -17.22 36.49 -41.29
N THR A 477 -18.07 37.47 -41.61
CA THR A 477 -17.74 38.62 -42.43
C THR A 477 -18.18 39.88 -41.71
N ASP A 478 -17.27 40.86 -41.66
CA ASP A 478 -17.52 42.21 -41.16
C ASP A 478 -18.86 42.77 -41.67
N LEU A 479 -19.62 43.35 -40.75
CA LEU A 479 -20.84 44.08 -41.05
C LEU A 479 -20.57 45.21 -42.04
N ALA A 480 -21.50 45.46 -42.96
CA ALA A 480 -21.31 46.48 -43.97
C ALA A 480 -21.21 47.88 -43.33
N ALA A 481 -20.12 48.59 -43.65
CA ALA A 481 -19.82 49.93 -43.17
C ALA A 481 -21.01 50.90 -43.17
N GLY A 482 -21.32 51.50 -42.01
CA GLY A 482 -22.36 52.52 -41.88
C GLY A 482 -23.83 52.02 -41.85
N THR A 483 -24.07 50.71 -41.74
CA THR A 483 -25.40 50.08 -41.92
C THR A 483 -26.16 49.91 -40.60
N GLN A 484 -27.51 49.93 -40.61
CA GLN A 484 -28.39 49.65 -39.45
C GLN A 484 -28.84 48.17 -39.46
N TYR A 485 -28.87 47.51 -38.30
CA TYR A 485 -29.24 46.10 -38.14
C TYR A 485 -30.21 45.89 -36.96
N VAL A 486 -31.21 45.03 -37.14
CA VAL A 486 -32.18 44.58 -36.11
C VAL A 486 -32.05 43.06 -35.89
N VAL A 487 -32.06 42.56 -34.66
CA VAL A 487 -31.79 41.14 -34.35
C VAL A 487 -33.04 40.39 -33.86
N ASN A 488 -33.36 39.27 -34.51
CA ASN A 488 -34.42 38.33 -34.10
C ASN A 488 -33.88 36.92 -33.84
N ILE A 489 -34.49 36.19 -32.91
CA ILE A 489 -34.07 34.85 -32.46
C ILE A 489 -35.28 33.90 -32.48
N GLY A 490 -35.19 32.80 -33.22
CA GLY A 490 -36.27 31.79 -33.28
C GLY A 490 -36.48 31.06 -31.95
N ALA A 491 -37.74 30.68 -31.65
CA ALA A 491 -38.13 29.96 -30.42
C ALA A 491 -37.62 28.51 -30.32
N THR A 492 -36.78 28.07 -31.25
CA THR A 492 -36.05 26.79 -31.21
C THR A 492 -34.53 26.99 -31.33
N ALA A 493 -34.04 28.23 -31.25
CA ALA A 493 -32.61 28.55 -31.43
C ALA A 493 -31.74 28.07 -30.27
N PHE A 494 -32.25 28.11 -29.02
CA PHE A 494 -31.50 27.71 -27.83
C PHE A 494 -32.38 26.87 -26.89
N ARG A 495 -31.75 25.92 -26.19
CA ARG A 495 -32.37 25.07 -25.16
C ARG A 495 -31.39 24.85 -24.01
N ASN A 496 -31.83 24.41 -22.83
CA ASN A 496 -30.89 23.95 -21.79
C ASN A 496 -30.39 22.52 -22.04
N ALA A 497 -29.48 22.06 -21.18
CA ALA A 497 -28.90 20.70 -21.24
C ALA A 497 -29.96 19.58 -21.24
N ALA A 498 -31.11 19.81 -20.59
CA ALA A 498 -32.23 18.88 -20.51
C ALA A 498 -33.26 18.98 -21.65
N GLY A 499 -33.02 19.85 -22.64
CA GLY A 499 -33.79 19.88 -23.88
C GLY A 499 -34.93 20.91 -23.95
N VAL A 500 -35.13 21.74 -22.91
CA VAL A 500 -36.23 22.73 -22.85
C VAL A 500 -35.82 24.02 -23.56
N TYR A 501 -36.64 24.47 -24.53
CA TYR A 501 -36.32 25.60 -25.42
C TYR A 501 -36.60 26.99 -24.83
N TYR A 502 -35.77 27.96 -25.18
CA TYR A 502 -36.02 29.40 -24.96
C TYR A 502 -37.16 29.91 -25.86
N GLY A 503 -38.06 30.72 -25.31
CA GLY A 503 -39.25 31.23 -26.00
C GLY A 503 -39.02 32.14 -27.23
N GLY A 504 -37.78 32.51 -27.52
CA GLY A 504 -37.39 33.33 -28.68
C GLY A 504 -37.53 34.84 -28.46
N LEU A 505 -37.01 35.61 -29.43
CA LEU A 505 -37.06 37.07 -29.48
C LEU A 505 -37.59 37.50 -30.85
N THR A 506 -38.73 38.19 -30.88
CA THR A 506 -39.36 38.65 -32.13
C THR A 506 -39.77 40.12 -32.04
N GLY A 507 -39.64 40.85 -33.16
CA GLY A 507 -40.11 42.23 -33.32
C GLY A 507 -39.04 43.14 -33.95
N LEU A 508 -39.46 44.19 -34.66
CA LEU A 508 -38.55 45.10 -35.37
C LEU A 508 -37.92 46.20 -34.49
N SER A 509 -38.31 46.27 -33.22
CA SER A 509 -37.79 47.18 -32.20
C SER A 509 -37.46 46.40 -30.92
N SER A 510 -37.06 45.15 -31.08
CA SER A 510 -36.77 44.23 -29.97
C SER A 510 -35.28 44.17 -29.65
N TRP A 511 -34.40 44.51 -30.61
CA TRP A 511 -32.94 44.67 -30.45
C TRP A 511 -32.30 45.26 -31.75
N ASP A 512 -31.67 46.45 -31.76
CA ASP A 512 -31.03 47.03 -32.98
C ASP A 512 -29.75 47.94 -32.80
N PHE A 513 -28.95 48.19 -33.88
CA PHE A 513 -27.65 48.95 -33.86
C PHE A 513 -27.01 49.37 -35.25
N ARG A 514 -25.83 50.07 -35.33
CA ARG A 514 -25.14 50.61 -36.59
C ARG A 514 -23.57 50.74 -36.66
N THR A 515 -22.86 50.73 -37.84
CA THR A 515 -21.36 50.43 -38.02
C THR A 515 -20.29 51.34 -38.79
N VAL A 516 -19.02 50.88 -39.09
CA VAL A 516 -17.70 51.62 -39.47
C VAL A 516 -16.74 51.02 -40.62
N THR A 517 -15.37 51.17 -40.68
CA THR A 517 -14.41 50.84 -41.85
C THR A 517 -12.87 50.61 -41.56
N ALA A 518 -12.01 50.00 -42.45
CA ALA A 518 -10.51 49.77 -42.32
C ALA A 518 -9.62 49.50 -43.62
N THR A 519 -8.25 49.50 -43.60
CA THR A 519 -7.24 49.00 -44.66
C THR A 519 -5.70 49.01 -44.23
N VAL A 520 -4.73 48.29 -44.89
CA VAL A 520 -3.25 48.14 -44.52
C VAL A 520 -2.21 47.81 -45.68
N ASN A 521 -0.89 47.51 -45.44
CA ASN A 521 0.23 47.28 -46.44
C ASN A 521 1.36 46.17 -46.09
N ASP A 522 2.70 46.42 -46.03
CA ASP A 522 3.90 45.49 -46.25
C ASP A 522 5.12 45.49 -45.20
N ASP A 523 6.15 44.56 -45.25
CA ASP A 523 6.98 44.15 -44.03
C ASP A 523 8.59 44.14 -43.88
N TYR A 524 9.42 43.05 -43.89
CA TYR A 524 10.84 43.02 -43.28
C TYR A 524 12.08 42.45 -44.10
N PRO A 525 13.37 42.55 -43.59
CA PRO A 525 14.58 41.96 -44.23
C PRO A 525 15.61 41.16 -43.35
N LEU A 526 16.41 40.28 -43.99
CA LEU A 526 17.47 39.41 -43.41
C LEU A 526 18.83 40.07 -43.06
N ASP A 527 18.89 41.28 -42.50
CA ASP A 527 20.18 41.82 -42.03
C ASP A 527 20.04 42.78 -40.83
N VAL A 528 21.17 43.22 -40.26
CA VAL A 528 21.19 44.09 -39.07
C VAL A 528 20.65 45.51 -39.31
N SER A 529 20.25 45.86 -40.53
CA SER A 529 19.46 47.06 -40.85
C SER A 529 17.94 46.86 -40.72
N THR A 530 17.51 45.63 -40.44
CA THR A 530 16.12 45.28 -40.10
C THR A 530 15.48 46.24 -39.11
N THR A 531 14.23 46.62 -39.40
CA THR A 531 13.33 47.26 -38.42
C THR A 531 12.60 46.23 -37.55
N GLY A 532 12.75 44.95 -37.83
CA GLY A 532 12.20 43.84 -37.06
C GLY A 532 12.74 43.81 -35.63
N ARG A 533 11.84 43.96 -34.66
CA ARG A 533 12.17 43.87 -33.24
C ARG A 533 11.17 42.96 -32.53
N ILE A 534 11.69 41.90 -31.94
CA ILE A 534 10.92 41.06 -31.02
C ILE A 534 11.07 41.62 -29.60
N VAL A 535 9.96 41.63 -28.87
CA VAL A 535 9.90 42.09 -27.48
C VAL A 535 9.39 40.93 -26.64
N PRO A 536 10.15 40.43 -25.65
CA PRO A 536 9.68 39.39 -24.75
C PRO A 536 8.39 39.81 -24.03
N GLY A 537 7.35 38.98 -24.12
CA GLY A 537 6.00 39.29 -23.59
C GLY A 537 5.20 40.30 -24.44
N GLY A 538 5.72 40.72 -25.60
CA GLY A 538 4.99 41.50 -26.59
C GLY A 538 4.09 40.63 -27.47
N ALA A 539 3.30 41.29 -28.33
CA ALA A 539 2.59 40.58 -29.39
C ALA A 539 3.60 39.93 -30.36
N GLY A 540 3.28 38.73 -30.86
CA GLY A 540 4.03 38.10 -31.95
C GLY A 540 4.03 38.99 -33.19
N VAL A 541 5.16 39.03 -33.90
CA VAL A 541 5.30 39.73 -35.16
C VAL A 541 4.94 38.76 -36.27
N THR A 542 3.81 39.02 -36.93
CA THR A 542 3.48 38.38 -38.20
C THR A 542 4.21 39.12 -39.32
N ALA A 543 4.86 38.35 -40.17
CA ALA A 543 5.62 38.79 -41.33
C ALA A 543 5.46 37.74 -42.44
N ASN A 544 5.95 38.03 -43.64
CA ASN A 544 5.88 37.09 -44.76
C ASN A 544 7.28 36.72 -45.23
N ILE A 545 7.50 35.43 -45.44
CA ILE A 545 8.57 34.98 -46.34
C ILE A 545 8.09 35.31 -47.76
N ASP A 546 8.44 36.51 -48.24
CA ASP A 546 7.94 37.10 -49.49
C ASP A 546 8.60 36.47 -50.73
N SER A 547 9.71 35.73 -50.55
CA SER A 547 10.31 34.90 -51.59
C SER A 547 11.03 33.67 -51.03
N GLY A 548 11.24 32.62 -51.84
CA GLY A 548 11.88 31.37 -51.38
C GLY A 548 13.39 31.45 -51.12
N THR A 549 13.96 32.64 -51.05
CA THR A 549 15.33 32.90 -50.55
C THR A 549 15.32 34.01 -49.50
N ASP A 550 14.14 34.36 -49.04
CA ASP A 550 13.90 35.40 -48.06
C ASP A 550 14.07 34.84 -46.65
N GLY A 551 14.23 35.75 -45.71
CA GLY A 551 14.30 35.44 -44.31
C GLY A 551 14.30 36.74 -43.54
N ASP A 552 13.98 36.68 -42.27
CA ASP A 552 13.84 37.88 -41.48
C ASP A 552 14.72 37.85 -40.27
N LEU A 553 15.52 38.90 -40.11
CA LEU A 553 16.29 39.11 -38.91
C LEU A 553 15.48 39.97 -37.95
N PHE A 554 15.43 39.56 -36.68
CA PHE A 554 14.86 40.34 -35.60
C PHE A 554 15.87 40.52 -34.47
N ARG A 555 15.98 41.76 -34.00
CA ARG A 555 16.73 42.04 -32.76
C ARG A 555 15.84 41.79 -31.55
N VAL A 556 16.41 41.18 -30.51
CA VAL A 556 15.78 41.01 -29.20
C VAL A 556 16.75 41.43 -28.08
N ASP A 557 16.27 42.13 -27.06
CA ASP A 557 17.08 42.57 -25.91
C ASP A 557 16.78 41.67 -24.70
N LEU A 558 17.80 40.97 -24.18
CA LEU A 558 17.66 39.94 -23.14
C LEU A 558 18.44 40.31 -21.86
N SER A 559 17.92 39.93 -20.71
CA SER A 559 18.52 40.17 -19.39
C SER A 559 19.13 38.88 -18.81
N SER A 560 20.33 38.99 -18.24
CA SER A 560 21.03 37.86 -17.63
C SER A 560 20.20 37.15 -16.57
N GLY A 561 20.16 35.81 -16.60
CA GLY A 561 19.49 35.00 -15.59
C GLY A 561 17.95 35.07 -15.62
N VAL A 562 17.37 35.42 -16.77
CA VAL A 562 15.93 35.31 -17.05
C VAL A 562 15.76 34.34 -18.20
N THR A 563 14.92 33.31 -18.05
CA THR A 563 14.71 32.34 -19.14
C THR A 563 13.74 32.89 -20.17
N TYR A 564 14.08 32.79 -21.45
CA TYR A 564 13.26 33.25 -22.59
C TYR A 564 12.84 32.08 -23.47
N ARG A 565 11.60 32.12 -23.96
CA ARG A 565 11.04 31.17 -24.94
C ARG A 565 10.76 31.90 -26.25
N PHE A 566 11.47 31.52 -27.30
CA PHE A 566 11.22 31.98 -28.67
C PHE A 566 10.38 30.95 -29.41
N THR A 567 9.49 31.39 -30.29
CA THR A 567 8.65 30.49 -31.08
C THR A 567 8.34 31.09 -32.43
N MET A 568 8.62 30.32 -33.49
CA MET A 568 8.24 30.62 -34.86
C MET A 568 7.13 29.66 -35.28
N THR A 569 5.99 30.19 -35.71
CA THR A 569 4.88 29.36 -36.20
C THR A 569 4.40 29.73 -37.60
N ALA A 570 3.98 28.72 -38.35
CA ALA A 570 3.29 28.90 -39.63
C ALA A 570 1.80 28.53 -39.49
N PRO A 571 0.86 29.36 -39.97
CA PRO A 571 -0.54 28.96 -40.07
C PRO A 571 -0.69 27.89 -41.17
N ALA A 572 -1.64 26.96 -41.05
CA ALA A 572 -1.84 25.86 -42.00
C ALA A 572 -2.20 26.28 -43.46
N THR A 573 -2.37 27.57 -43.72
CA THR A 573 -2.53 28.16 -45.06
C THR A 573 -1.23 28.69 -45.67
N SER A 574 -0.17 28.80 -44.87
CA SER A 574 1.19 29.09 -45.31
C SER A 574 1.86 27.79 -45.75
N ALA A 575 2.78 27.88 -46.71
CA ALA A 575 3.64 26.77 -47.07
C ALA A 575 4.93 26.73 -46.23
N VAL A 576 5.08 27.67 -45.28
CA VAL A 576 6.29 27.81 -44.47
C VAL A 576 6.45 26.63 -43.50
N ASP A 577 7.66 26.06 -43.49
CA ASP A 577 8.21 25.06 -42.57
C ASP A 577 9.21 25.78 -41.65
N PRO A 578 8.79 26.24 -40.45
CA PRO A 578 9.60 27.09 -39.57
C PRO A 578 10.99 26.57 -39.26
N TYR A 579 12.00 27.43 -39.43
CA TYR A 579 13.36 27.19 -38.94
C TYR A 579 13.89 28.42 -38.22
N LEU A 580 14.26 28.27 -36.95
CA LEU A 580 14.65 29.38 -36.07
C LEU A 580 16.09 29.22 -35.58
N MET A 581 16.87 30.31 -35.68
CA MET A 581 18.26 30.35 -35.22
C MET A 581 18.48 31.51 -34.24
N LEU A 582 19.16 31.25 -33.12
CA LEU A 582 19.52 32.25 -32.12
C LEU A 582 21.03 32.56 -32.15
N TYR A 583 21.37 33.82 -32.40
CA TYR A 583 22.74 34.31 -32.46
C TYR A 583 23.11 35.22 -31.28
N GLY A 584 24.39 35.19 -30.93
CA GLY A 584 24.98 36.00 -29.88
C GLY A 584 25.10 37.50 -30.20
N MET A 585 25.75 38.20 -29.27
CA MET A 585 25.95 39.64 -29.34
C MET A 585 27.00 40.04 -30.40
N GLN A 586 26.90 41.28 -30.89
CA GLN A 586 27.94 41.92 -31.71
C GLN A 586 29.21 42.21 -30.88
N PRO A 587 30.41 42.19 -31.50
CA PRO A 587 30.67 42.01 -32.93
C PRO A 587 30.84 40.55 -33.41
N GLU A 588 30.96 39.56 -32.53
CA GLU A 588 31.26 38.16 -32.92
C GLU A 588 30.05 37.44 -33.55
N VAL A 589 28.83 37.63 -33.01
CA VAL A 589 27.56 37.06 -33.53
C VAL A 589 27.64 35.56 -33.86
N ASP A 590 28.23 34.78 -32.96
CA ASP A 590 28.27 33.33 -33.07
C ASP A 590 26.86 32.72 -32.91
N LEU A 591 26.60 31.59 -33.58
CA LEU A 591 25.38 30.80 -33.41
C LEU A 591 25.39 30.15 -32.02
N ILE A 592 24.34 30.40 -31.22
CA ILE A 592 24.18 29.83 -29.88
C ILE A 592 23.47 28.49 -29.97
N THR A 593 22.29 28.48 -30.61
CA THR A 593 21.44 27.30 -30.80
C THR A 593 20.47 27.56 -31.95
N PHE A 594 19.86 26.49 -32.44
CA PHE A 594 18.86 26.50 -33.51
C PHE A 594 17.84 25.39 -33.25
N ASP A 595 16.67 25.51 -33.86
CA ASP A 595 15.59 24.52 -33.78
C ASP A 595 14.76 24.56 -35.07
N ASP A 596 14.28 23.39 -35.52
CA ASP A 596 13.33 23.21 -36.62
C ASP A 596 11.95 22.74 -36.11
N ASP A 597 11.86 21.60 -35.41
CA ASP A 597 10.57 20.90 -35.20
C ASP A 597 10.04 20.73 -33.76
N SER A 598 10.73 21.25 -32.72
CA SER A 598 10.38 20.98 -31.31
C SER A 598 9.05 21.58 -30.82
N GLY A 599 8.45 22.51 -31.58
CA GLY A 599 7.16 23.15 -31.28
C GLY A 599 5.93 22.37 -31.75
N GLY A 600 6.11 21.23 -32.43
CA GLY A 600 5.03 20.42 -33.00
C GLY A 600 4.39 21.05 -34.25
N ASN A 601 3.82 20.23 -35.14
CA ASN A 601 3.43 20.64 -36.50
C ASN A 601 4.57 21.34 -37.28
N PHE A 602 5.82 20.89 -37.07
CA PHE A 602 7.05 21.49 -37.61
C PHE A 602 7.29 22.97 -37.23
N ASN A 603 6.67 23.46 -36.15
CA ASN A 603 7.02 24.77 -35.59
C ASN A 603 8.30 24.67 -34.76
N SER A 604 9.10 25.74 -34.72
CA SER A 604 10.35 25.78 -33.94
C SER A 604 10.21 26.54 -32.62
N VAL A 605 10.85 26.03 -31.57
CA VAL A 605 10.89 26.61 -30.20
C VAL A 605 12.31 26.59 -29.66
N ILE A 606 12.78 27.72 -29.13
CA ILE A 606 14.08 27.83 -28.45
C ILE A 606 13.86 28.35 -27.04
N TYR A 607 14.38 27.64 -26.04
CA TYR A 607 14.56 28.14 -24.67
C TYR A 607 16.00 28.63 -24.48
N PHE A 608 16.18 29.78 -23.82
CA PHE A 608 17.51 30.33 -23.56
C PHE A 608 17.56 31.25 -22.34
N THR A 609 18.52 30.99 -21.46
CA THR A 609 18.82 31.79 -20.27
C THR A 609 20.20 32.42 -20.44
N PRO A 610 20.30 33.71 -20.79
CA PRO A 610 21.59 34.33 -21.05
C PRO A 610 22.40 34.49 -19.76
N THR A 611 23.70 34.23 -19.84
CA THR A 611 24.66 34.50 -18.75
C THR A 611 25.15 35.95 -18.72
N GLN A 612 24.72 36.78 -19.70
CA GLN A 612 25.08 38.20 -19.84
C GLN A 612 23.91 39.00 -20.44
N THR A 613 23.64 40.19 -19.92
CA THR A 613 22.59 41.09 -20.45
C THR A 613 23.06 41.76 -21.75
N GLY A 614 22.24 41.74 -22.80
CA GLY A 614 22.57 42.40 -24.07
C GLY A 614 21.57 42.16 -25.21
N SER A 615 21.96 42.54 -26.43
CA SER A 615 21.13 42.40 -27.64
C SER A 615 21.54 41.19 -28.45
N TYR A 616 20.61 40.25 -28.60
CA TYR A 616 20.73 39.01 -29.35
C TYR A 616 19.91 39.10 -30.64
N TYR A 617 20.11 38.15 -31.56
CA TYR A 617 19.43 38.15 -32.86
C TYR A 617 18.76 36.81 -33.14
N LEU A 618 17.52 36.88 -33.60
CA LEU A 618 16.75 35.75 -34.11
C LEU A 618 16.69 35.85 -35.63
N ALA A 619 17.05 34.78 -36.32
CA ALA A 619 16.85 34.66 -37.77
C ALA A 619 15.72 33.66 -38.02
N ALA A 620 14.66 34.12 -38.69
CA ALA A 620 13.51 33.32 -39.11
C ALA A 620 13.69 32.91 -40.58
N TYR A 621 13.59 31.61 -40.83
CA TYR A 621 13.74 30.99 -42.14
C TYR A 621 12.64 29.99 -42.42
N ASP A 622 12.52 29.65 -43.69
CA ASP A 622 11.89 28.42 -44.14
C ASP A 622 12.95 27.29 -44.27
N TYR A 623 12.64 26.08 -43.82
CA TYR A 623 13.53 24.92 -43.96
C TYR A 623 13.57 24.33 -45.39
N ALA A 624 12.58 24.65 -46.24
CA ALA A 624 12.30 24.02 -47.52
C ALA A 624 12.18 25.00 -48.72
N ASP A 625 12.68 26.25 -48.59
CA ASP A 625 12.62 27.35 -49.57
C ASP A 625 11.19 27.80 -49.99
N ALA A 626 10.18 27.65 -49.12
CA ALA A 626 8.78 28.02 -49.35
C ALA A 626 8.45 29.51 -49.09
N GLN A 627 7.23 29.92 -49.44
CA GLN A 627 6.71 31.29 -49.25
C GLN A 627 5.43 31.31 -48.41
N GLY A 628 5.23 32.39 -47.66
CA GLY A 628 3.99 32.67 -46.96
C GLY A 628 4.20 33.35 -45.61
N SER A 629 3.08 33.65 -44.96
CA SER A 629 3.08 34.26 -43.63
C SER A 629 3.62 33.31 -42.56
N TYR A 630 4.34 33.83 -41.59
CA TYR A 630 4.65 33.15 -40.33
C TYR A 630 4.45 34.14 -39.16
N THR A 631 4.61 33.69 -37.92
CA THR A 631 4.63 34.57 -36.76
C THR A 631 5.76 34.19 -35.82
N LEU A 632 6.65 35.14 -35.56
CA LEU A 632 7.72 35.00 -34.56
C LEU A 632 7.31 35.70 -33.27
N SER A 633 7.53 35.04 -32.14
CA SER A 633 7.22 35.57 -30.82
C SER A 633 8.33 35.26 -29.81
N ALA A 634 8.45 36.12 -28.80
CA ALA A 634 9.20 35.83 -27.58
C ALA A 634 8.28 35.99 -26.39
N SER A 635 8.27 34.99 -25.52
CA SER A 635 7.66 35.07 -24.19
C SER A 635 8.76 34.89 -23.14
N ILE A 636 8.56 35.51 -21.98
CA ILE A 636 9.20 35.06 -20.75
C ILE A 636 8.20 34.05 -20.18
N PRO A 637 8.54 32.75 -20.05
CA PRO A 637 7.72 31.80 -19.31
C PRO A 637 7.44 32.35 -17.90
N SER A 638 6.32 31.95 -17.29
CA SER A 638 6.08 32.28 -15.89
C SER A 638 7.01 31.45 -15.01
N ASP A 639 8.13 32.08 -14.64
CA ASP A 639 9.14 31.62 -13.69
C ASP A 639 8.79 32.19 -12.30
N ASP A 640 8.76 31.33 -11.28
CA ASP A 640 8.43 31.68 -9.91
C ASP A 640 9.67 32.03 -9.05
N TYR A 641 10.86 31.47 -9.34
CA TYR A 641 12.09 31.73 -8.60
C TYR A 641 13.38 31.69 -9.43
N LEU A 642 13.78 32.82 -10.03
CA LEU A 642 15.05 32.98 -10.77
C LEU A 642 16.28 32.19 -10.24
N GLY A 643 17.01 31.51 -11.12
CA GLY A 643 18.30 30.86 -10.87
C GLY A 643 19.50 31.77 -10.65
N SER A 644 19.30 32.94 -10.07
CA SER A 644 20.36 33.94 -9.89
C SER A 644 20.28 34.66 -8.54
N ALA A 645 21.34 35.42 -8.21
CA ALA A 645 21.35 36.26 -7.01
C ALA A 645 20.26 37.37 -7.01
N ALA A 646 19.56 37.60 -8.12
CA ALA A 646 18.41 38.50 -8.21
C ALA A 646 17.09 37.85 -7.71
N THR A 647 17.09 36.56 -7.40
CA THR A 647 15.93 35.82 -6.88
C THR A 647 15.26 36.52 -5.69
N LEU A 648 13.93 36.41 -5.66
CA LEU A 648 13.10 36.77 -4.49
C LEU A 648 12.85 35.58 -3.55
N GLY A 649 13.28 34.37 -3.91
CA GLY A 649 13.20 33.17 -3.06
C GLY A 649 13.91 33.39 -1.72
N ARG A 650 13.15 33.32 -0.63
CA ARG A 650 13.64 33.41 0.75
C ARG A 650 12.99 32.29 1.54
N VAL A 651 13.80 31.57 2.31
CA VAL A 651 13.35 30.47 3.16
C VAL A 651 14.07 30.57 4.50
N SER A 652 13.34 30.36 5.59
CA SER A 652 13.85 30.32 6.96
C SER A 652 13.92 28.86 7.40
N ALA A 653 14.83 28.50 8.31
CA ALA A 653 14.83 27.13 8.80
C ALA A 653 13.52 26.81 9.55
N GLY A 654 12.86 25.71 9.18
CA GLY A 654 11.49 25.36 9.59
C GLY A 654 10.44 25.67 8.51
N ASP A 655 10.77 26.47 7.49
CA ASP A 655 9.85 26.78 6.40
C ASP A 655 9.78 25.63 5.38
N VAL A 656 8.60 25.50 4.79
CA VAL A 656 8.31 24.70 3.59
C VAL A 656 8.07 25.68 2.44
N VAL A 657 8.76 25.49 1.32
CA VAL A 657 8.54 26.27 0.10
C VAL A 657 8.38 25.35 -1.10
N SER A 658 7.45 25.70 -1.98
CA SER A 658 7.23 25.01 -3.26
C SER A 658 7.44 25.97 -4.41
N GLY A 659 7.89 25.41 -5.53
CA GLY A 659 8.00 26.09 -6.82
C GLY A 659 7.93 25.08 -7.96
N ARG A 660 8.18 25.52 -9.19
CA ARG A 660 8.16 24.67 -10.37
C ARG A 660 9.30 25.02 -11.31
N ILE A 661 10.20 24.06 -11.55
CA ILE A 661 11.15 24.14 -12.67
C ILE A 661 10.33 24.20 -13.96
N GLY A 662 10.22 25.41 -14.53
CA GLY A 662 9.26 25.73 -15.57
C GLY A 662 9.64 25.17 -16.92
N VAL A 663 10.95 25.03 -17.15
CA VAL A 663 11.58 24.77 -18.45
C VAL A 663 12.87 23.96 -18.26
N PRO A 664 13.29 23.17 -19.27
CA PRO A 664 14.60 22.51 -19.24
C PRO A 664 15.73 23.54 -19.02
N SER A 665 16.73 23.18 -18.21
CA SER A 665 17.86 24.03 -17.75
C SER A 665 17.54 25.16 -16.77
N ASP A 666 16.30 25.29 -16.28
CA ASP A 666 16.01 26.22 -15.19
C ASP A 666 16.64 25.76 -13.87
N ALA A 667 16.83 26.70 -12.96
CA ALA A 667 17.22 26.42 -11.59
C ALA A 667 16.64 27.48 -10.67
N ASP A 668 16.27 27.10 -9.45
CA ASP A 668 15.53 27.98 -8.55
C ASP A 668 16.34 28.26 -7.28
N ASN A 669 16.65 29.53 -7.03
CA ASN A 669 17.49 29.93 -5.89
C ASN A 669 16.70 30.52 -4.72
N PHE A 670 17.00 30.05 -3.51
CA PHE A 670 16.42 30.52 -2.25
C PHE A 670 17.52 30.92 -1.27
N PHE A 671 17.49 32.14 -0.73
CA PHE A 671 18.40 32.51 0.37
C PHE A 671 17.87 32.03 1.71
N ILE A 672 18.76 31.46 2.53
CA ILE A 672 18.50 31.04 3.92
C ILE A 672 19.57 31.60 4.87
N SER A 673 19.17 31.94 6.10
CA SER A 673 20.08 32.38 7.17
C SER A 673 20.33 31.24 8.15
N LEU A 674 21.59 30.81 8.32
CA LEU A 674 21.98 29.71 9.21
C LEU A 674 22.83 30.20 10.39
N VAL A 675 22.81 29.46 11.49
CA VAL A 675 23.51 29.77 12.75
C VAL A 675 24.70 28.83 12.97
N ALA A 676 25.87 29.38 13.32
CA ALA A 676 27.08 28.59 13.58
C ALA A 676 26.84 27.50 14.65
N GLY A 677 27.22 26.26 14.32
CA GLY A 677 27.12 25.10 15.19
C GLY A 677 25.75 24.41 15.20
N GLN A 678 24.72 25.00 14.60
CA GLN A 678 23.42 24.36 14.41
C GLN A 678 23.46 23.39 13.21
N THR A 679 22.81 22.24 13.37
CA THR A 679 22.57 21.27 12.28
C THR A 679 21.19 21.53 11.68
N TYR A 680 21.10 21.42 10.36
CA TYR A 680 19.88 21.59 9.58
C TYR A 680 19.75 20.44 8.58
N THR A 681 18.53 20.02 8.28
CA THR A 681 18.19 19.16 7.14
C THR A 681 17.49 19.99 6.09
N PHE A 682 17.85 19.80 4.82
CA PHE A 682 17.17 20.37 3.65
C PHE A 682 16.76 19.23 2.73
N GLU A 683 15.46 19.06 2.49
CA GLU A 683 14.93 18.00 1.64
C GLU A 683 14.25 18.60 0.42
N LEU A 684 14.65 18.16 -0.78
CA LEU A 684 14.00 18.49 -2.03
C LEU A 684 13.14 17.29 -2.45
N ASN A 685 11.83 17.46 -2.31
CA ASN A 685 10.86 16.43 -2.61
C ASN A 685 10.19 16.69 -3.96
N ARG A 686 10.10 15.67 -4.83
CA ARG A 686 9.23 15.70 -6.02
C ARG A 686 7.75 15.69 -5.62
N THR A 687 6.92 16.39 -6.39
CA THR A 687 5.46 16.43 -6.15
C THR A 687 4.74 15.32 -6.95
N ALA A 688 3.72 14.69 -6.38
CA ALA A 688 2.99 13.63 -7.08
C ALA A 688 2.28 14.16 -8.35
N GLY A 689 2.51 13.49 -9.50
CA GLY A 689 1.77 13.69 -10.76
C GLY A 689 2.36 14.68 -11.78
N ASP A 690 2.98 15.77 -11.33
CA ASP A 690 3.76 16.74 -12.13
C ASP A 690 4.96 17.16 -11.27
N GLY A 691 5.83 16.18 -10.96
CA GLY A 691 7.01 16.36 -10.10
C GLY A 691 8.28 16.56 -10.91
N LEU A 692 9.36 17.00 -10.27
CA LEU A 692 10.70 16.84 -10.85
C LEU A 692 11.00 15.34 -11.05
N ASP A 693 11.60 15.01 -12.19
CA ASP A 693 11.86 13.62 -12.59
C ASP A 693 13.09 13.08 -11.84
N ASP A 694 14.16 13.89 -11.75
CA ASP A 694 15.37 13.60 -10.95
C ASP A 694 15.83 14.87 -10.19
N PRO A 695 15.31 15.13 -8.98
CA PRO A 695 15.46 16.38 -8.25
C PRO A 695 16.89 16.60 -7.73
N TYR A 696 17.57 17.65 -8.20
CA TYR A 696 18.93 18.01 -7.77
C TYR A 696 18.92 19.20 -6.80
N LEU A 697 19.46 19.02 -5.59
CA LEU A 697 19.59 20.08 -4.58
C LEU A 697 21.07 20.45 -4.38
N THR A 698 21.38 21.75 -4.36
CA THR A 698 22.72 22.26 -4.02
C THR A 698 22.67 23.36 -2.97
N LEU A 699 23.50 23.24 -1.92
CA LEU A 699 23.76 24.27 -0.93
C LEU A 699 25.00 25.10 -1.32
N LEU A 700 24.84 26.41 -1.50
CA LEU A 700 25.87 27.37 -1.92
C LEU A 700 26.25 28.33 -0.78
N ASP A 701 27.51 28.80 -0.79
CA ASP A 701 27.96 29.93 0.03
C ASP A 701 27.62 31.31 -0.57
N THR A 702 27.91 32.39 0.17
CA THR A 702 27.65 33.78 -0.28
C THR A 702 28.35 34.21 -1.58
N SER A 703 29.30 33.41 -2.08
CA SER A 703 29.99 33.65 -3.36
C SER A 703 29.43 32.81 -4.52
N GLY A 704 28.39 32.02 -4.28
CA GLY A 704 27.80 31.11 -5.26
C GLY A 704 28.59 29.80 -5.42
N LYS A 705 29.44 29.44 -4.45
CA LYS A 705 30.21 28.20 -4.50
C LYS A 705 29.48 27.09 -3.74
N ALA A 706 29.31 25.93 -4.36
CA ALA A 706 28.78 24.73 -3.72
C ALA A 706 29.59 24.30 -2.48
N LEU A 707 28.84 23.97 -1.43
CA LEU A 707 29.29 23.44 -0.14
C LEU A 707 28.85 21.98 0.04
N ALA A 708 27.65 21.64 -0.41
CA ALA A 708 27.07 20.31 -0.48
C ALA A 708 26.08 20.26 -1.66
N PHE A 709 25.82 19.08 -2.19
CA PHE A 709 24.81 18.80 -3.20
C PHE A 709 24.36 17.34 -3.04
N ASP A 710 23.17 17.02 -3.53
CA ASP A 710 22.56 15.69 -3.47
C ASP A 710 21.47 15.53 -4.56
N ASP A 711 21.24 14.31 -5.01
CA ASP A 711 20.21 13.89 -5.98
C ASP A 711 19.32 12.75 -5.41
N ASP A 712 19.92 11.70 -4.84
CA ASP A 712 19.23 10.41 -4.61
C ASP A 712 19.12 9.90 -3.16
N SER A 713 19.59 10.65 -2.15
CA SER A 713 19.69 10.11 -0.77
C SER A 713 18.36 10.03 0.01
N GLY A 714 17.30 10.62 -0.53
CA GLY A 714 15.95 10.63 0.01
C GLY A 714 14.98 9.64 -0.65
N VAL A 715 13.85 9.39 0.00
CA VAL A 715 12.87 8.36 -0.39
C VAL A 715 12.39 8.54 -1.84
N GLY A 716 12.63 7.52 -2.66
CA GLY A 716 12.16 7.46 -4.05
C GLY A 716 12.98 8.25 -5.06
N GLY A 717 14.22 8.62 -4.74
CA GLY A 717 15.06 9.50 -5.58
C GLY A 717 14.71 10.97 -5.33
N ASN A 718 14.64 11.36 -4.06
CA ASN A 718 14.57 12.76 -3.63
C ASN A 718 15.95 13.15 -3.08
N ALA A 719 16.29 14.45 -3.08
CA ALA A 719 17.59 14.90 -2.55
C ALA A 719 17.50 15.38 -1.10
N ILE A 720 18.46 14.99 -0.25
CA ILE A 720 18.56 15.40 1.16
C ILE A 720 19.97 15.89 1.50
N ILE A 721 20.06 17.09 2.08
CA ILE A 721 21.33 17.66 2.59
C ILE A 721 21.21 17.89 4.11
N VAL A 722 21.99 17.12 4.88
CA VAL A 722 22.20 17.39 6.32
C VAL A 722 23.47 18.24 6.50
N PHE A 723 23.32 19.46 7.01
CA PHE A 723 24.41 20.44 7.09
C PHE A 723 24.54 21.08 8.47
N LYS A 724 25.73 20.96 9.07
CA LYS A 724 26.11 21.69 10.29
C LYS A 724 26.83 22.98 9.92
N ALA A 725 26.19 24.12 10.14
CA ALA A 725 26.70 25.41 9.67
C ALA A 725 28.00 25.80 10.42
N PRO A 726 29.13 26.05 9.71
CA PRO A 726 30.40 26.40 10.35
C PRO A 726 30.44 27.86 10.83
N THR A 727 29.60 28.73 10.28
CA THR A 727 29.56 30.17 10.53
C THR A 727 28.12 30.68 10.44
N THR A 728 27.75 31.67 11.27
CA THR A 728 26.46 32.34 11.14
C THR A 728 26.49 33.25 9.93
N GLY A 729 25.53 33.11 9.02
CA GLY A 729 25.50 33.88 7.77
C GLY A 729 24.40 33.45 6.81
N ASN A 730 24.39 34.07 5.64
CA ASN A 730 23.46 33.74 4.57
C ASN A 730 24.07 32.68 3.65
N TYR A 731 23.25 31.73 3.23
CA TYR A 731 23.54 30.67 2.28
C TYR A 731 22.46 30.68 1.19
N GLN A 732 22.64 29.91 0.12
CA GLN A 732 21.59 29.70 -0.88
C GLN A 732 21.34 28.21 -1.07
N LEU A 733 20.07 27.84 -1.23
CA LEU A 733 19.66 26.55 -1.79
C LEU A 733 19.33 26.78 -3.26
N SER A 734 19.90 25.97 -4.15
CA SER A 734 19.62 25.92 -5.58
C SER A 734 18.93 24.60 -5.87
N VAL A 735 17.74 24.65 -6.47
CA VAL A 735 17.00 23.49 -6.97
C VAL A 735 17.16 23.42 -8.48
N SER A 736 17.36 22.23 -9.03
CA SER A 736 17.28 21.97 -10.47
C SER A 736 16.93 20.50 -10.70
N ASP A 737 17.11 20.02 -11.93
CA ASP A 737 16.96 18.62 -12.32
C ASP A 737 18.27 18.17 -13.00
N THR A 738 18.70 16.92 -12.79
CA THR A 738 19.96 16.38 -13.34
C THR A 738 19.91 16.19 -14.86
N ASP A 739 18.75 15.77 -15.38
CA ASP A 739 18.52 15.29 -16.74
C ASP A 739 17.66 16.26 -17.59
N GLN A 740 17.51 17.50 -17.13
CA GLN A 740 16.75 18.59 -17.76
C GLN A 740 15.22 18.43 -17.70
N GLY A 741 14.72 17.63 -16.76
CA GLY A 741 13.30 17.49 -16.43
C GLY A 741 12.65 18.79 -15.95
N THR A 742 11.31 18.78 -15.91
CA THR A 742 10.51 19.94 -15.46
C THR A 742 9.34 19.47 -14.62
N GLY A 743 9.03 20.18 -13.54
CA GLY A 743 7.94 19.78 -12.65
C GLY A 743 7.95 20.55 -11.34
N ASN A 744 6.91 20.32 -10.53
CA ASN A 744 6.75 20.97 -9.23
C ASN A 744 7.60 20.27 -8.17
N TYR A 745 8.24 21.07 -7.34
CA TYR A 745 9.05 20.57 -6.22
C TYR A 745 8.62 21.22 -4.90
N ARG A 746 9.07 20.63 -3.81
CA ARG A 746 8.86 21.12 -2.45
C ARG A 746 10.15 20.99 -1.65
N ILE A 747 10.73 22.12 -1.27
CA ILE A 747 11.82 22.18 -0.30
C ILE A 747 11.22 22.17 1.09
N VAL A 748 11.67 21.24 1.93
CA VAL A 748 11.47 21.26 3.38
C VAL A 748 12.79 21.68 4.01
N THR A 749 12.75 22.66 4.92
CA THR A 749 13.93 23.05 5.70
C THR A 749 13.67 22.82 7.17
N GLN A 750 14.61 22.20 7.86
CA GLN A 750 14.43 21.70 9.22
C GLN A 750 15.62 22.07 10.10
N VAL A 751 15.37 22.15 11.41
CA VAL A 751 16.39 22.39 12.44
C VAL A 751 16.49 21.12 13.27
N ASN A 752 17.65 20.48 13.29
CA ASN A 752 17.88 19.27 14.08
C ASN A 752 18.33 19.69 15.48
N THR A 753 17.44 19.57 16.44
CA THR A 753 17.72 19.76 17.86
C THR A 753 18.39 18.52 18.45
N ARG A 754 19.21 18.75 19.48
CA ARG A 754 19.77 17.66 20.29
C ARG A 754 19.69 18.03 21.76
N PHE A 755 18.98 17.22 22.52
CA PHE A 755 18.96 17.28 23.97
C PHE A 755 19.82 16.16 24.56
N THR A 756 20.19 16.35 25.82
CA THR A 756 20.94 15.37 26.63
C THR A 756 20.61 15.75 28.07
N GLY A 757 19.88 14.90 28.76
CA GLY A 757 19.33 15.23 30.07
C GLY A 757 20.25 14.91 31.22
N THR A 758 19.61 14.76 32.38
CA THR A 758 20.26 14.79 33.68
C THR A 758 19.88 13.55 34.49
N PRO A 759 20.47 13.36 35.69
CA PRO A 759 20.03 12.30 36.61
C PRO A 759 18.72 12.66 37.36
N SER A 760 17.76 13.28 36.68
CA SER A 760 16.49 13.77 37.25
C SER A 760 15.45 13.95 36.16
N ASN A 761 14.19 13.59 36.47
CA ASN A 761 13.02 13.67 35.59
C ASN A 761 12.98 14.94 34.72
N ASP A 762 13.40 14.80 33.47
CA ASP A 762 13.47 15.83 32.47
C ASP A 762 12.22 15.80 31.56
N ASN A 763 11.94 16.91 30.89
CA ASN A 763 10.76 17.05 30.03
C ASN A 763 11.17 17.79 28.75
N PHE A 764 11.57 17.01 27.74
CA PHE A 764 12.06 17.53 26.47
C PHE A 764 10.95 17.60 25.41
N ALA A 765 11.15 18.53 24.49
CA ALA A 765 10.35 18.71 23.30
C ALA A 765 11.31 19.16 22.19
N GLY A 766 11.36 18.37 21.12
CA GLY A 766 12.03 18.74 19.89
C GLY A 766 11.23 19.76 19.07
N GLY A 767 11.58 19.86 17.80
CA GLY A 767 11.03 20.80 16.84
C GLY A 767 10.12 20.14 15.80
N SER A 768 10.35 20.52 14.55
CA SER A 768 9.69 19.97 13.36
C SER A 768 10.71 19.40 12.36
N GLY A 769 11.88 19.00 12.86
CA GLY A 769 12.97 18.39 12.13
C GLY A 769 13.50 17.16 12.85
N PRO A 770 14.29 16.30 12.17
CA PRO A 770 14.80 15.06 12.74
C PRO A 770 15.78 15.34 13.87
N ASP A 771 15.33 15.04 15.08
CA ASP A 771 15.91 15.42 16.36
C ASP A 771 16.55 14.22 17.10
N THR A 772 17.29 14.51 18.17
CA THR A 772 17.83 13.48 19.06
C THR A 772 17.64 13.90 20.52
N LEU A 773 16.74 13.22 21.22
CA LEU A 773 16.45 13.41 22.63
C LEU A 773 17.03 12.21 23.41
N ASP A 774 17.84 12.52 24.40
CA ASP A 774 18.54 11.57 25.29
C ASP A 774 18.17 12.01 26.71
N GLY A 775 17.37 11.20 27.41
CA GLY A 775 16.78 11.49 28.72
C GLY A 775 17.81 11.45 29.85
N GLY A 776 18.44 10.29 30.06
CA GLY A 776 19.55 10.13 31.00
C GLY A 776 19.24 9.14 32.12
N ASP A 777 19.19 9.61 33.38
CA ASP A 777 18.63 8.82 34.49
C ASP A 777 17.41 9.56 35.05
N GLY A 778 16.25 8.92 35.13
CA GLY A 778 15.02 9.60 35.58
C GLY A 778 13.77 8.90 35.08
N ASN A 779 12.60 9.47 35.37
CA ASN A 779 11.38 9.10 34.65
C ASN A 779 11.00 10.32 33.82
N ASP A 780 11.46 10.32 32.58
CA ASP A 780 11.49 11.46 31.69
C ASP A 780 10.25 11.50 30.78
N THR A 781 10.01 12.67 30.18
CA THR A 781 8.98 12.82 29.16
C THR A 781 9.56 13.44 27.91
N LEU A 782 9.68 12.64 26.86
CA LEU A 782 10.24 13.03 25.58
C LEU A 782 9.10 13.27 24.56
N ARG A 783 9.24 14.31 23.76
CA ARG A 783 8.39 14.56 22.58
C ARG A 783 9.33 14.89 21.44
N GLY A 784 9.35 14.07 20.41
CA GLY A 784 10.10 14.36 19.19
C GLY A 784 9.54 15.64 18.55
N GLY A 785 8.33 15.52 18.02
CA GLY A 785 7.58 16.64 17.47
C GLY A 785 7.14 16.27 16.07
N GLY A 786 7.71 16.92 15.06
CA GLY A 786 7.60 16.45 13.68
C GLY A 786 8.96 16.13 13.10
N GLY A 787 9.10 15.02 12.40
CA GLY A 787 10.38 14.62 11.82
C GLY A 787 10.57 13.12 11.87
N SER A 788 11.81 12.67 11.86
CA SER A 788 12.13 11.29 12.20
C SER A 788 13.13 11.33 13.32
N ASP A 789 12.63 11.18 14.54
CA ASP A 789 13.38 11.50 15.75
C ASP A 789 13.97 10.24 16.39
N LEU A 790 15.07 10.43 17.11
CA LEU A 790 15.62 9.41 18.01
C LEU A 790 15.32 9.82 19.45
N LEU A 791 14.45 9.07 20.12
CA LEU A 791 14.08 9.27 21.52
C LEU A 791 14.67 8.13 22.36
N ASP A 792 15.74 8.41 23.09
CA ASP A 792 16.37 7.50 24.05
C ASP A 792 15.99 7.95 25.47
N GLY A 793 15.17 7.18 26.19
CA GLY A 793 14.79 7.51 27.57
C GLY A 793 15.96 7.39 28.54
N GLY A 794 16.76 6.33 28.35
CA GLY A 794 17.92 6.02 29.19
C GLY A 794 17.58 5.07 30.33
N ALA A 795 17.48 5.58 31.56
CA ALA A 795 17.35 4.78 32.76
C ALA A 795 16.27 5.26 33.73
N GLY A 796 15.06 4.74 33.56
CA GLY A 796 14.02 4.70 34.59
C GLY A 796 12.69 4.18 34.08
N ILE A 797 11.67 5.04 34.02
CA ILE A 797 10.37 4.73 33.40
C ILE A 797 9.98 5.93 32.55
N ASP A 798 10.32 5.85 31.28
CA ASP A 798 10.37 6.99 30.37
C ASP A 798 9.16 6.99 29.44
N THR A 799 8.68 8.21 29.14
CA THR A 799 7.44 8.41 28.38
C THR A 799 7.70 9.15 27.07
N ALA A 800 7.56 8.47 25.94
CA ALA A 800 7.42 9.13 24.64
C ALA A 800 5.97 9.64 24.48
N LYS A 801 5.80 10.91 24.13
CA LYS A 801 4.48 11.55 24.06
C LYS A 801 4.22 12.21 22.71
N TYR A 802 3.06 11.89 22.16
CA TYR A 802 2.56 12.31 20.86
C TYR A 802 1.37 13.28 20.98
N ASN A 803 1.09 14.01 19.91
CA ASN A 803 -0.05 14.93 19.80
C ASN A 803 -1.16 14.39 18.89
N GLY A 804 -0.85 13.46 17.98
CA GLY A 804 -1.82 12.72 17.17
C GLY A 804 -2.54 11.61 17.96
N SER A 805 -3.71 11.20 17.47
CA SER A 805 -4.47 10.06 18.00
C SER A 805 -3.70 8.75 17.79
N ALA A 806 -3.81 7.80 18.72
CA ALA A 806 -3.10 6.51 18.63
C ALA A 806 -3.42 5.72 17.35
N GLU A 807 -4.65 5.82 16.82
CA GLU A 807 -5.05 5.20 15.54
C GLU A 807 -4.30 5.70 14.30
N LEU A 808 -3.55 6.80 14.40
CA LEU A 808 -2.70 7.32 13.33
C LEU A 808 -1.29 6.72 13.34
N PHE A 809 -0.90 6.03 14.41
CA PHE A 809 0.46 5.51 14.58
C PHE A 809 0.49 3.99 14.41
N GLU A 810 1.35 3.55 13.50
CA GLU A 810 1.76 2.15 13.44
C GLU A 810 2.97 1.95 14.36
N ILE A 811 2.93 0.90 15.17
CA ILE A 811 3.96 0.57 16.17
C ILE A 811 4.65 -0.73 15.72
N PHE A 812 5.97 -0.73 15.64
CA PHE A 812 6.78 -1.88 15.25
C PHE A 812 7.95 -2.11 16.22
N ILE A 813 8.41 -3.35 16.34
CA ILE A 813 9.65 -3.71 17.03
C ILE A 813 10.77 -3.86 16.02
N THR A 814 11.95 -3.38 16.37
CA THR A 814 13.17 -3.43 15.56
C THR A 814 14.36 -3.89 16.41
N ASP A 815 15.46 -4.26 15.76
CA ASP A 815 16.74 -4.57 16.43
C ASP A 815 17.32 -3.42 17.28
N GLN A 816 16.75 -2.21 17.21
CA GLN A 816 17.20 -1.01 17.94
C GLN A 816 16.22 -0.52 19.02
N GLY A 817 15.07 -1.17 19.17
CA GLY A 817 13.97 -0.69 20.01
C GLY A 817 12.66 -0.61 19.22
N TRP A 818 11.77 0.31 19.58
CA TRP A 818 10.49 0.48 18.91
C TRP A 818 10.59 1.52 17.79
N LEU A 819 9.78 1.34 16.74
CA LEU A 819 9.60 2.30 15.66
C LEU A 819 8.12 2.72 15.63
N LEU A 820 7.85 4.01 15.79
CA LEU A 820 6.51 4.59 15.66
C LEU A 820 6.42 5.36 14.36
N ARG A 821 5.42 5.06 13.52
CA ARG A 821 5.19 5.72 12.23
C ARG A 821 3.80 6.35 12.18
N ASP A 822 3.75 7.67 12.07
CA ASP A 822 2.52 8.42 11.80
C ASP A 822 2.11 8.23 10.33
N ALA A 823 0.97 7.60 10.09
CA ALA A 823 0.40 7.37 8.76
C ALA A 823 0.04 8.68 8.01
N THR A 824 -0.09 9.80 8.72
CA THR A 824 -0.27 11.15 8.14
C THR A 824 1.04 11.90 7.94
N ASN A 825 2.16 11.39 8.47
CA ASN A 825 3.49 11.98 8.44
C ASN A 825 3.54 13.43 8.96
N ALA A 826 2.72 13.76 9.96
CA ALA A 826 2.68 15.04 10.65
C ALA A 826 3.66 15.09 11.82
N GLU A 827 3.69 14.02 12.63
CA GLU A 827 4.73 13.77 13.64
C GLU A 827 5.86 12.86 13.09
N GLY A 828 5.59 12.11 12.01
CA GLY A 828 6.61 11.49 11.16
C GLY A 828 6.99 10.05 11.53
N SER A 829 8.26 9.74 11.81
CA SER A 829 8.70 8.35 12.08
C SER A 829 9.85 8.25 13.06
N ASP A 830 9.56 7.84 14.30
CA ASP A 830 10.48 7.93 15.44
C ASP A 830 11.03 6.57 15.85
N THR A 831 12.32 6.54 16.17
CA THR A 831 12.98 5.40 16.83
C THR A 831 13.02 5.64 18.33
N LEU A 832 12.42 4.73 19.10
CA LEU A 832 12.35 4.77 20.56
C LEU A 832 13.27 3.71 21.16
N VAL A 833 14.14 4.13 22.06
CA VAL A 833 15.12 3.28 22.75
C VAL A 833 14.95 3.51 24.26
N ASN A 834 14.90 2.45 25.07
CA ASN A 834 14.66 2.57 26.52
C ASN A 834 13.45 3.47 26.84
N ILE A 835 12.29 3.16 26.25
CA ILE A 835 11.01 3.85 26.49
C ILE A 835 9.98 2.81 26.92
N GLU A 836 9.45 2.98 28.13
CA GLU A 836 8.51 2.03 28.72
C GLU A 836 7.06 2.48 28.54
N ARG A 837 6.79 3.76 28.25
CA ARG A 837 5.44 4.33 28.16
C ARG A 837 5.24 5.16 26.88
N LEU A 838 4.12 4.95 26.20
CA LEU A 838 3.60 5.82 25.14
C LEU A 838 2.38 6.59 25.66
N ALA A 839 2.31 7.88 25.35
CA ALA A 839 1.19 8.74 25.73
C ALA A 839 0.64 9.51 24.52
N PHE A 840 -0.56 9.11 24.07
CA PHE A 840 -1.36 9.81 23.06
C PHE A 840 -2.46 10.64 23.76
N PRO A 841 -3.20 11.51 23.05
CA PRO A 841 -4.34 12.26 23.62
C PRO A 841 -5.52 11.37 24.02
N ASP A 842 -5.65 10.20 23.39
CA ASP A 842 -6.79 9.27 23.45
C ASP A 842 -6.45 7.90 24.07
N ALA A 843 -5.20 7.46 23.98
CA ALA A 843 -4.73 6.19 24.55
C ALA A 843 -3.35 6.29 25.22
N HIS A 844 -3.03 5.35 26.11
CA HIS A 844 -1.68 5.15 26.64
C HIS A 844 -1.31 3.67 26.53
N VAL A 845 -0.05 3.39 26.24
CA VAL A 845 0.47 2.03 26.02
C VAL A 845 1.74 1.85 26.84
N ALA A 846 1.90 0.69 27.49
CA ALA A 846 3.10 0.31 28.20
C ALA A 846 3.87 -0.77 27.40
N LEU A 847 5.18 -0.56 27.21
CA LEU A 847 6.03 -1.35 26.32
C LEU A 847 6.96 -2.34 27.07
N ASP A 848 7.08 -2.18 28.39
CA ASP A 848 7.94 -2.98 29.28
C ASP A 848 7.29 -4.32 29.68
N LEU A 849 7.06 -5.19 28.70
CA LEU A 849 6.53 -6.53 28.96
C LEU A 849 7.53 -7.46 29.69
N ASP A 850 8.81 -7.11 29.73
CA ASP A 850 9.81 -7.68 30.63
C ASP A 850 9.92 -6.95 31.99
N GLY A 851 9.16 -5.85 32.16
CA GLY A 851 9.09 -5.00 33.34
C GLY A 851 7.67 -4.91 33.94
N ASN A 852 7.23 -3.69 34.30
CA ASN A 852 6.04 -3.49 35.13
C ASN A 852 4.73 -3.78 34.38
N ALA A 853 4.66 -3.58 33.06
CA ALA A 853 3.50 -4.01 32.26
C ALA A 853 3.36 -5.52 32.26
N GLY A 854 4.47 -6.25 32.09
CA GLY A 854 4.50 -7.70 32.18
C GLY A 854 3.94 -8.19 33.50
N ILE A 855 4.55 -7.76 34.62
CA ILE A 855 4.12 -8.10 35.98
C ILE A 855 2.63 -7.77 36.22
N THR A 856 2.15 -6.63 35.71
CA THR A 856 0.73 -6.23 35.80
C THR A 856 -0.19 -7.20 35.04
N ALA A 857 0.11 -7.51 33.78
CA ALA A 857 -0.68 -8.44 32.96
C ALA A 857 -0.75 -9.85 33.59
N LEU A 858 0.39 -10.36 34.09
CA LEU A 858 0.45 -11.67 34.73
C LEU A 858 -0.44 -11.76 35.98
N ILE A 859 -0.42 -10.73 36.84
CA ILE A 859 -1.26 -10.65 38.05
C ILE A 859 -2.75 -10.55 37.67
N LEU A 860 -3.09 -9.73 36.68
CA LEU A 860 -4.48 -9.55 36.23
C LEU A 860 -5.05 -10.84 35.64
N GLY A 861 -4.34 -11.50 34.72
CA GLY A 861 -4.75 -12.79 34.15
C GLY A 861 -5.00 -13.85 35.21
N ALA A 862 -4.05 -14.03 36.13
CA ALA A 862 -4.14 -15.06 37.16
C ALA A 862 -5.26 -14.80 38.19
N VAL A 863 -5.45 -13.55 38.65
CA VAL A 863 -6.33 -13.23 39.78
C VAL A 863 -7.72 -12.74 39.35
N PHE A 864 -7.81 -12.00 38.25
CA PHE A 864 -9.07 -11.43 37.75
C PHE A 864 -9.61 -12.13 36.50
N GLY A 865 -8.75 -12.85 35.77
CA GLY A 865 -9.08 -13.54 34.51
C GLY A 865 -8.49 -12.80 33.30
N ALA A 866 -8.36 -13.50 32.16
CA ALA A 866 -7.74 -12.98 30.95
C ALA A 866 -8.29 -11.62 30.49
N ASP A 867 -9.61 -11.50 30.38
CA ASP A 867 -10.30 -10.27 29.97
C ASP A 867 -9.85 -9.02 30.78
N ALA A 868 -9.45 -9.20 32.04
CA ALA A 868 -9.03 -8.09 32.91
C ALA A 868 -7.70 -7.43 32.48
N VAL A 869 -6.90 -8.09 31.64
CA VAL A 869 -5.69 -7.51 31.03
C VAL A 869 -6.04 -6.48 29.95
N TYR A 870 -7.22 -6.62 29.34
CA TYR A 870 -7.74 -5.71 28.31
C TYR A 870 -8.63 -4.60 28.87
N GLU A 871 -8.75 -4.49 30.20
CA GLU A 871 -9.49 -3.43 30.90
C GLU A 871 -8.51 -2.32 31.34
N PRO A 872 -8.39 -1.19 30.60
CA PRO A 872 -7.27 -0.26 30.76
C PRO A 872 -7.17 0.36 32.16
N GLY A 873 -8.31 0.52 32.85
CA GLY A 873 -8.36 1.02 34.22
C GLY A 873 -7.77 0.06 35.26
N TYR A 874 -7.80 -1.25 35.02
CA TYR A 874 -7.15 -2.24 35.91
C TYR A 874 -5.65 -2.30 35.67
N VAL A 875 -5.22 -2.29 34.40
CA VAL A 875 -3.81 -2.16 34.02
C VAL A 875 -3.21 -0.89 34.63
N GLY A 876 -3.90 0.25 34.49
CA GLY A 876 -3.48 1.53 35.03
C GLY A 876 -3.25 1.53 36.55
N ILE A 877 -4.09 0.80 37.31
CA ILE A 877 -3.90 0.63 38.75
C ILE A 877 -2.64 -0.21 39.05
N GLY A 878 -2.43 -1.31 38.33
CA GLY A 878 -1.24 -2.16 38.51
C GLY A 878 0.05 -1.40 38.21
N LEU A 879 0.13 -0.78 37.04
CA LEU A 879 1.26 0.06 36.61
C LEU A 879 1.52 1.19 37.60
N SER A 880 0.50 1.98 37.98
CA SER A 880 0.65 3.10 38.91
C SER A 880 1.26 2.69 40.27
N LEU A 881 0.97 1.47 40.72
CA LEU A 881 1.52 0.94 41.97
C LEU A 881 2.97 0.46 41.82
N LEU A 882 3.30 -0.27 40.75
CA LEU A 882 4.67 -0.75 40.48
C LEU A 882 5.61 0.40 40.12
N ASP A 883 5.18 1.30 39.23
CA ASP A 883 5.90 2.54 38.87
C ASP A 883 6.09 3.44 40.11
N GLY A 884 5.16 3.36 41.07
CA GLY A 884 5.25 3.99 42.40
C GLY A 884 6.16 3.28 43.41
N GLY A 885 6.81 2.16 43.02
CA GLY A 885 7.75 1.39 43.86
C GLY A 885 7.11 0.32 44.74
N MET A 886 5.89 -0.12 44.45
CA MET A 886 5.34 -1.35 45.06
C MET A 886 6.09 -2.58 44.52
N SER A 887 6.45 -3.50 45.41
CA SER A 887 7.02 -4.80 45.00
C SER A 887 5.95 -5.73 44.44
N ASP A 888 6.31 -6.54 43.45
CA ASP A 888 5.47 -7.51 42.74
C ASP A 888 4.63 -8.38 43.69
N ASP A 889 5.26 -8.96 44.73
CA ASP A 889 4.59 -9.75 45.78
C ASP A 889 3.49 -8.99 46.53
N ALA A 890 3.68 -7.69 46.75
CA ALA A 890 2.72 -6.83 47.43
C ALA A 890 1.55 -6.47 46.50
N LEU A 891 1.80 -6.29 45.19
CA LEU A 891 0.73 -6.12 44.20
C LEU A 891 -0.07 -7.43 44.04
N MET A 892 0.59 -8.59 43.98
CA MET A 892 -0.06 -9.90 43.94
C MET A 892 -0.94 -10.13 45.18
N GLN A 893 -0.42 -9.85 46.38
CA GLN A 893 -1.21 -9.92 47.63
C GLN A 893 -2.41 -8.96 47.61
N LEU A 894 -2.23 -7.73 47.11
CA LEU A 894 -3.29 -6.73 46.99
C LEU A 894 -4.37 -7.16 45.99
N ALA A 895 -3.98 -7.72 44.84
CA ALA A 895 -4.89 -8.26 43.83
C ALA A 895 -5.78 -9.37 44.43
N ILE A 896 -5.17 -10.32 45.14
CA ILE A 896 -5.89 -11.41 45.83
C ILE A 896 -6.89 -10.83 46.84
N GLU A 897 -6.46 -9.91 47.70
CA GLU A 897 -7.35 -9.30 48.71
C GLU A 897 -8.48 -8.47 48.08
N ALA A 898 -8.20 -7.74 47.00
CA ALA A 898 -9.19 -6.97 46.25
C ALA A 898 -10.25 -7.87 45.59
N ARG A 899 -9.82 -8.99 44.98
CA ARG A 899 -10.72 -9.96 44.31
C ARG A 899 -11.71 -10.61 45.28
N PHE A 900 -11.28 -10.92 46.50
CA PHE A 900 -12.13 -11.55 47.52
C PHE A 900 -12.78 -10.57 48.52
N GLY A 901 -12.33 -9.32 48.59
CA GLY A 901 -12.70 -8.35 49.63
C GLY A 901 -12.21 -8.72 51.04
N ARG A 902 -11.33 -9.72 51.16
CA ARG A 902 -10.72 -10.26 52.40
C ARG A 902 -9.58 -11.22 52.04
N ALA A 903 -8.81 -11.65 53.03
CA ALA A 903 -7.97 -12.83 52.88
C ALA A 903 -8.81 -14.10 52.55
N PRO A 904 -8.51 -14.82 51.45
CA PRO A 904 -9.15 -16.09 51.13
C PRO A 904 -8.56 -17.23 51.96
N SER A 905 -9.33 -18.31 52.11
CA SER A 905 -8.76 -19.61 52.50
C SER A 905 -7.99 -20.23 51.32
N ASN A 906 -7.05 -21.13 51.61
CA ASN A 906 -6.22 -21.78 50.58
C ASN A 906 -7.07 -22.42 49.47
N ASN A 907 -8.18 -23.09 49.84
CA ASN A 907 -9.08 -23.72 48.87
C ASN A 907 -9.79 -22.69 47.99
N GLU A 908 -10.19 -21.54 48.53
CA GLU A 908 -10.84 -20.47 47.74
C GLU A 908 -9.86 -19.84 46.74
N LEU A 909 -8.61 -19.63 47.13
CA LEU A 909 -7.57 -19.14 46.21
C LEU A 909 -7.25 -20.15 45.10
N VAL A 910 -7.10 -21.43 45.45
CA VAL A 910 -6.87 -22.50 44.47
C VAL A 910 -8.03 -22.57 43.47
N ASP A 911 -9.27 -22.56 43.95
CA ASP A 911 -10.47 -22.59 43.10
C ASP A 911 -10.50 -21.40 42.11
N LEU A 912 -10.19 -20.19 42.57
CA LEU A 912 -10.10 -18.99 41.72
C LEU A 912 -8.99 -19.10 40.67
N LEU A 913 -7.74 -19.35 41.08
CA LEU A 913 -6.60 -19.39 40.17
C LEU A 913 -6.79 -20.49 39.11
N TYR A 914 -7.26 -21.66 39.53
CA TYR A 914 -7.52 -22.78 38.64
C TYR A 914 -8.68 -22.47 37.67
N PHE A 915 -9.74 -21.79 38.13
CA PHE A 915 -10.83 -21.35 37.25
C PHE A 915 -10.37 -20.29 36.22
N ASN A 916 -9.59 -19.29 36.64
CA ASN A 916 -9.11 -18.25 35.74
C ASN A 916 -8.13 -18.78 34.68
N LEU A 917 -7.31 -19.78 35.03
CA LEU A 917 -6.34 -20.40 34.10
C LEU A 917 -6.97 -21.47 33.20
N LEU A 918 -7.92 -22.27 33.69
CA LEU A 918 -8.41 -23.48 33.00
C LEU A 918 -9.92 -23.45 32.67
N GLY A 919 -10.62 -22.36 32.97
CA GLY A 919 -12.06 -22.19 32.73
C GLY A 919 -12.98 -23.12 33.56
N VAL A 920 -12.42 -23.91 34.48
CA VAL A 920 -13.13 -24.95 35.25
C VAL A 920 -12.73 -24.94 36.72
N HIS A 921 -13.63 -25.38 37.60
CA HIS A 921 -13.30 -25.58 39.01
C HIS A 921 -12.51 -26.88 39.21
N PRO A 922 -11.50 -26.91 40.11
CA PRO A 922 -10.69 -28.09 40.39
C PRO A 922 -11.52 -29.21 41.04
N GLY A 923 -11.15 -30.46 40.74
CA GLY A 923 -11.64 -31.62 41.48
C GLY A 923 -11.11 -31.64 42.93
N GLN A 924 -11.66 -32.54 43.76
CA GLN A 924 -11.26 -32.59 45.17
C GLN A 924 -9.82 -33.04 45.40
N ASP A 925 -9.25 -33.83 44.48
CA ASP A 925 -7.87 -34.31 44.59
C ASP A 925 -6.88 -33.19 44.20
N GLU A 926 -7.18 -32.44 43.13
CA GLU A 926 -6.43 -31.24 42.70
C GLU A 926 -6.51 -30.13 43.75
N LEU A 927 -7.72 -29.82 44.23
CA LEU A 927 -7.95 -28.83 45.28
C LEU A 927 -7.17 -29.18 46.56
N SER A 928 -7.18 -30.45 46.96
CA SER A 928 -6.42 -30.94 48.12
C SER A 928 -4.90 -30.88 47.90
N TYR A 929 -4.43 -31.14 46.67
CA TYR A 929 -3.01 -31.07 46.31
C TYR A 929 -2.49 -29.64 46.39
N PHE A 930 -3.06 -28.72 45.61
CA PHE A 930 -2.58 -27.33 45.53
C PHE A 930 -2.77 -26.57 46.84
N ALA A 931 -3.90 -26.74 47.54
CA ALA A 931 -4.09 -26.11 48.85
C ALA A 931 -3.13 -26.65 49.92
N GLY A 932 -2.66 -27.89 49.75
CA GLY A 932 -1.64 -28.54 50.57
C GLY A 932 -0.19 -28.13 50.26
N LEU A 933 0.06 -27.44 49.15
CA LEU A 933 1.37 -26.83 48.88
C LEU A 933 1.64 -25.67 49.84
N ILE A 934 0.61 -24.88 50.17
CA ILE A 934 0.70 -23.70 51.03
C ILE A 934 1.00 -24.10 52.49
N LYS A 935 2.18 -23.71 52.97
CA LYS A 935 2.75 -24.06 54.29
C LYS A 935 3.87 -23.06 54.66
N PRO A 936 4.45 -23.11 55.88
CA PRO A 936 5.57 -22.21 56.21
C PRO A 936 6.73 -22.35 55.20
N GLY A 937 7.01 -21.29 54.45
CA GLY A 937 7.98 -21.27 53.34
C GLY A 937 7.41 -21.45 51.93
N PHE A 938 6.08 -21.52 51.77
CA PHE A 938 5.37 -21.42 50.49
C PHE A 938 3.97 -20.84 50.75
N SER A 939 3.78 -19.57 50.44
CA SER A 939 2.59 -18.76 50.78
C SER A 939 1.49 -18.81 49.72
N GLN A 940 0.42 -18.05 49.94
CA GLN A 940 -0.62 -17.82 48.93
C GLN A 940 -0.09 -17.00 47.74
N VAL A 941 0.82 -16.05 47.97
CA VAL A 941 1.49 -15.27 46.91
C VAL A 941 2.40 -16.16 46.09
N ASP A 942 3.18 -17.04 46.72
CA ASP A 942 4.04 -18.01 45.99
C ASP A 942 3.21 -18.95 45.09
N LEU A 943 2.01 -19.35 45.53
CA LEU A 943 1.10 -20.15 44.70
C LEU A 943 0.47 -19.33 43.56
N ALA A 944 0.12 -18.06 43.81
CA ALA A 944 -0.42 -17.18 42.80
C ALA A 944 0.62 -16.81 41.73
N TRP A 945 1.89 -16.62 42.13
CA TRP A 945 3.00 -16.48 41.18
C TRP A 945 3.23 -17.75 40.38
N LEU A 946 3.22 -18.92 41.03
CA LEU A 946 3.31 -20.19 40.33
C LEU A 946 2.22 -20.31 39.24
N ALA A 947 0.99 -19.87 39.52
CA ALA A 947 -0.08 -19.82 38.52
C ALA A 947 0.17 -18.75 37.44
N ALA A 948 0.51 -17.53 37.83
CA ALA A 948 0.69 -16.39 36.92
C ALA A 948 1.83 -16.59 35.91
N THR A 949 2.86 -17.36 36.26
CA THR A 949 3.97 -17.72 35.37
C THR A 949 3.85 -19.13 34.78
N GLN A 950 2.64 -19.69 34.64
CA GLN A 950 2.44 -20.86 33.78
C GLN A 950 2.23 -20.42 32.33
N ASP A 951 2.70 -21.23 31.39
CA ASP A 951 2.54 -21.01 29.94
C ASP A 951 1.06 -20.75 29.57
N ILE A 952 0.12 -21.50 30.16
CA ILE A 952 -1.33 -21.29 29.96
C ILE A 952 -1.84 -19.91 30.39
N ASN A 953 -1.21 -19.26 31.39
CA ASN A 953 -1.57 -17.89 31.74
C ASN A 953 -1.00 -16.90 30.72
N PHE A 954 0.16 -17.18 30.12
CA PHE A 954 0.73 -16.38 29.04
C PHE A 954 -0.11 -16.50 27.75
N GLU A 955 -0.57 -17.72 27.43
CA GLU A 955 -1.50 -17.99 26.32
C GLU A 955 -2.84 -17.26 26.52
N ASN A 956 -3.48 -17.46 27.69
CA ASN A 956 -4.79 -16.86 28.00
C ASN A 956 -4.81 -15.34 27.89
N ILE A 957 -3.72 -14.65 28.24
CA ILE A 957 -3.63 -13.18 28.18
C ILE A 957 -3.04 -12.66 26.86
N ASP A 958 -2.70 -13.53 25.91
CA ASP A 958 -1.90 -13.23 24.71
C ASP A 958 -0.63 -12.42 25.03
N PHE A 959 0.19 -12.94 25.94
CA PHE A 959 1.41 -12.26 26.37
C PHE A 959 2.42 -12.02 25.23
N VAL A 960 2.33 -12.81 24.15
CA VAL A 960 3.15 -12.65 22.94
C VAL A 960 2.62 -11.51 22.08
N GLY A 961 1.31 -11.42 21.83
CA GLY A 961 0.71 -10.26 21.15
C GLY A 961 0.88 -8.97 21.95
N LEU A 962 0.71 -9.01 23.27
CA LEU A 962 1.03 -7.87 24.14
C LEU A 962 2.50 -7.45 24.05
N ALA A 963 3.43 -8.40 23.87
CA ALA A 963 4.84 -8.09 23.64
C ALA A 963 5.10 -7.48 22.25
N GLN A 964 4.20 -7.63 21.26
CA GLN A 964 4.30 -7.02 19.92
C GLN A 964 3.64 -5.64 19.82
N TYR A 965 2.54 -5.40 20.55
CA TYR A 965 1.72 -4.17 20.42
C TYR A 965 1.74 -3.28 21.68
N GLY A 966 2.30 -3.78 22.78
CA GLY A 966 2.24 -3.13 24.09
C GLY A 966 0.89 -3.31 24.80
N LEU A 967 0.87 -2.94 26.08
CA LEU A 967 -0.29 -3.10 26.96
C LEU A 967 -1.02 -1.77 27.17
N PHE A 968 -2.27 -1.66 26.72
CA PHE A 968 -3.08 -0.45 26.85
C PHE A 968 -3.52 -0.18 28.30
N PHE A 969 -3.46 1.08 28.74
CA PHE A 969 -3.84 1.46 30.11
C PHE A 969 -4.49 2.84 30.21
N GLU A 970 -5.28 3.06 31.28
CA GLU A 970 -5.80 4.36 31.68
C GLU A 970 -4.92 4.94 32.81
N PRO A 971 -4.25 6.09 32.63
CA PRO A 971 -3.39 6.65 33.67
C PRO A 971 -4.15 7.01 34.95
N ILE A 972 -3.78 6.34 36.06
CA ILE A 972 -4.28 6.72 37.39
C ILE A 972 -3.51 7.96 37.87
N GLY A 973 -4.24 9.08 38.02
CA GLY A 973 -3.67 10.33 38.52
C GLY A 973 -3.18 10.25 39.98
N PRO A 974 -2.28 11.15 40.39
CA PRO A 974 -1.72 11.22 41.75
C PRO A 974 -2.71 11.69 42.84
#